data_AF-A0A8C9B9Q4-F1
#
_entry.id   AF-A0A8C9B9Q4-F1
#
_cell.length_a   1.000
_cell.length_b   1.000
_cell.length_c   1.000
_cell.angle_alpha   90.00
_cell.angle_beta   90.00
_cell.angle_gamma   90.00
#
_symmetry.space_group_name_H-M   'P 1'
#
loop_
_entity.id
_entity.type
_entity.pdbx_description
1 polymer ?
#
loop_
_entity_poly.entity_id
_entity_poly.type
_entity_poly.pdbx_seq_one_letter_code
_entity_poly.pdbx_strand_id
1 'polypeptide(L)'
;MSTVVAQSLHVFGLRSHVSNNVFFFDEQIIIFPSGNHCVKYNVDQKWQKFIPGSDKSQGMLALSISPNRRYLAISETVQEKPVITIYELSAVPCRKRKVLNNFDFPVQKFICMAFSPDSKYLLTQTSPPESNLVYWLWEKQKVMAIVRTDTQNNAVYQVSFNPQDNAQICVTGNGMFKLLRFAEGTLKQTNFQRGEPQNYLAHTWVSDDKIVAGTDTGRLFLFESGDQRWETSIMVREPTSEMKNLGVIQESESLIEFPTITSPVPSYKQVVMASSHHQLSLPQVSAIAAYSKGFACSAGPGRVLLFEKIEEKGFYRESREIRIPVDPQSNDPSQSDKQDVLCMCFSPSEEMLIASTSKNQLYSITMSLMEISKGEPARFEYLMYPLHSASITGLATCIRKPLIATCSVDRSVRIWNYESNTLELFKEYQEEAYTISLHPSGHYVVVGFADKLRLMNLLIDDIRSFKEYPVRGCKECCFSNGGHLFAAVNGNVIHIFSTTSLENISNLKGHTGKIRSVVWNTDDSKLISCGTDGAVYEWNLSTGKRETECVLKSCSYNCVTISPDGKIIFAVGSDQTLKEIADSSVLREISAFDVTYTAIVVSHSGHMMFVGTSVGTVRAMKYPLPLQKEFNEYQAHCGPITKMSLTFDDQFLLSVAEDGCLFTWKVFDKDGPGIKREREVGFAEEVLVTKTDMEEKVQIMLELKTRVEELKMENAYQLRLKDMNYSEKVKELTDKFLQEMESLEMKNQVLRAEKEKQDALHRERMEDLLEKQSQELQDLECCNNQKLLLEYEKYQELQLKSQRMQEEYEKQLRDNDETKSQALEELTEFYETKLQEKTTLLEEAQEDIRQQLREFEETKKQIEEDEDREIQDIKTKYEKKLRDEKESNLRLKGETGIMRKKFSSLQKEIEERTNDTEILKGEQVKLQVVIKSLEKDILGLKQEIQERDETIQDKEKRIYDLKKKNQELEKFKFVLDYKIKELKKQIEPRENEIKVMKEQIQKMETELEHFHKQNTQLELNITELWQKLRATDQEMHRERQKERNLEALVKQFKTDLHNCVAYIQEPRQLKEKFRALFEKYVQRADMVEITGLNSDLQQEYSRQREHLERSLATLKKKVVKESELHRADYVRIMQENVSLIKEINELRRELKFTRSQVYDLEAALKLTKKIQPQDVPETVSRKDLPGLPPTMRLNEQEETGRIIEMQRLEIQRLRDQIQEQEQVPGFHPFTGMRLPSLLGAEADLKLQTK
;
A
#
# COMPACT_ATOMS: atom_id res chain seq x y z
N MET A 1 -25.19 22.83 -15.13
CA MET A 1 -26.39 22.24 -14.51
C MET A 1 -25.85 21.28 -13.47
N SER A 2 -25.87 21.68 -12.19
CA SER A 2 -25.11 21.06 -11.10
C SER A 2 -25.54 19.62 -10.86
N THR A 3 -24.68 18.64 -11.17
CA THR A 3 -24.96 17.22 -10.92
C THR A 3 -24.26 16.74 -9.65
N VAL A 4 -25.02 16.16 -8.72
CA VAL A 4 -24.48 15.44 -7.55
C VAL A 4 -23.92 14.09 -8.01
N VAL A 5 -22.68 13.80 -7.63
CA VAL A 5 -21.99 12.57 -8.03
C VAL A 5 -21.56 11.77 -6.81
N ALA A 6 -21.81 10.46 -6.86
CA ALA A 6 -21.32 9.48 -5.90
C ALA A 6 -20.38 8.51 -6.62
N GLN A 7 -19.13 8.45 -6.18
CA GLN A 7 -18.10 7.59 -6.74
C GLN A 7 -17.71 6.51 -5.73
N SER A 8 -17.80 5.23 -6.10
CA SER A 8 -17.38 4.11 -5.24
C SER A 8 -15.88 4.21 -4.94
N LEU A 9 -15.52 4.24 -3.66
CA LEU A 9 -14.14 4.35 -3.17
C LEU A 9 -13.60 3.01 -2.68
N HIS A 10 -14.35 2.34 -1.81
CA HIS A 10 -13.95 1.09 -1.17
C HIS A 10 -15.18 0.23 -0.87
N VAL A 11 -15.01 -1.09 -0.85
CA VAL A 11 -16.04 -2.04 -0.43
C VAL A 11 -15.49 -3.05 0.57
N PHE A 12 -16.27 -3.32 1.60
CA PHE A 12 -16.07 -4.43 2.53
C PHE A 12 -17.19 -5.44 2.29
N GLY A 13 -16.87 -6.60 1.72
CA GLY A 13 -17.83 -7.68 1.50
C GLY A 13 -17.41 -8.60 0.38
N LEU A 14 -17.85 -9.86 0.47
CA LEU A 14 -17.63 -10.90 -0.54
C LEU A 14 -18.97 -11.61 -0.79
N ARG A 15 -19.25 -11.93 -2.06
CA ARG A 15 -20.34 -12.86 -2.39
C ARG A 15 -19.81 -14.26 -2.65
N SER A 16 -19.90 -15.12 -1.63
CA SER A 16 -19.44 -16.51 -1.73
C SER A 16 -20.30 -17.37 -2.68
N HIS A 17 -21.60 -17.07 -2.81
CA HIS A 17 -22.55 -17.82 -3.63
C HIS A 17 -22.34 -17.73 -5.16
N VAL A 18 -21.39 -16.91 -5.63
CA VAL A 18 -21.06 -16.81 -7.05
C VAL A 18 -20.16 -18.00 -7.41
N SER A 19 -20.48 -18.73 -8.47
CA SER A 19 -19.62 -19.83 -8.91
C SER A 19 -18.27 -19.30 -9.43
N ASN A 20 -17.19 -19.98 -9.03
CA ASN A 20 -15.80 -19.53 -9.23
C ASN A 20 -15.59 -18.07 -8.78
N ASN A 21 -15.84 -17.78 -7.51
CA ASN A 21 -15.84 -16.43 -6.94
C ASN A 21 -14.44 -15.78 -6.78
N VAL A 22 -13.33 -16.49 -6.95
CA VAL A 22 -11.99 -15.91 -6.73
C VAL A 22 -11.01 -16.33 -7.81
N PHE A 23 -10.26 -15.36 -8.34
CA PHE A 23 -9.19 -15.58 -9.32
C PHE A 23 -7.99 -14.67 -9.08
N PHE A 24 -6.80 -15.14 -9.45
CA PHE A 24 -5.63 -14.27 -9.61
C PHE A 24 -5.63 -13.61 -11.00
N PHE A 25 -5.43 -12.30 -11.05
CA PHE A 25 -5.17 -11.55 -12.28
C PHE A 25 -3.66 -11.48 -12.56
N ASP A 26 -2.85 -11.18 -11.57
CA ASP A 26 -1.39 -11.34 -11.59
C ASP A 26 -0.94 -11.93 -10.23
N GLU A 27 0.33 -11.82 -9.85
CA GLU A 27 0.82 -12.32 -8.56
C GLU A 27 0.25 -11.55 -7.36
N GLN A 28 -0.04 -10.27 -7.52
CA GLN A 28 -0.43 -9.36 -6.44
C GLN A 28 -1.91 -8.98 -6.48
N ILE A 29 -2.58 -9.13 -7.62
CA ILE A 29 -3.94 -8.67 -7.85
C ILE A 29 -4.87 -9.86 -7.95
N ILE A 30 -5.90 -9.83 -7.09
CA ILE A 30 -6.98 -10.81 -7.06
C ILE A 30 -8.28 -10.17 -7.55
N ILE A 31 -9.19 -11.00 -8.07
CA ILE A 31 -10.52 -10.59 -8.51
C ILE A 31 -11.56 -11.40 -7.75
N PHE A 32 -12.52 -10.72 -7.13
CA PHE A 32 -13.66 -11.34 -6.44
C PHE A 32 -14.95 -10.50 -6.57
N PRO A 33 -16.15 -11.10 -6.49
CA PRO A 33 -17.41 -10.37 -6.55
C PRO A 33 -17.80 -9.80 -5.18
N SER A 34 -18.23 -8.54 -5.18
CA SER A 34 -18.76 -7.81 -4.03
C SER A 34 -19.97 -6.99 -4.44
N GLY A 35 -21.12 -7.21 -3.79
CA GLY A 35 -22.41 -6.65 -4.21
C GLY A 35 -22.73 -6.97 -5.67
N ASN A 36 -22.89 -5.93 -6.51
CA ASN A 36 -23.05 -6.05 -7.96
C ASN A 36 -21.80 -5.63 -8.75
N HIS A 37 -20.62 -5.64 -8.12
CA HIS A 37 -19.33 -5.32 -8.74
C HIS A 37 -18.35 -6.49 -8.61
N CYS A 38 -17.37 -6.55 -9.51
CA CYS A 38 -16.14 -7.31 -9.24
C CYS A 38 -15.05 -6.35 -8.77
N VAL A 39 -14.35 -6.72 -7.72
CA VAL A 39 -13.27 -5.94 -7.11
C VAL A 39 -11.95 -6.52 -7.59
N LYS A 40 -11.11 -5.69 -8.19
CA LYS A 40 -9.68 -5.93 -8.34
C LYS A 40 -8.99 -5.43 -7.09
N TYR A 41 -8.46 -6.32 -6.27
CA TYR A 41 -7.77 -6.00 -5.03
C TYR A 41 -6.29 -6.30 -5.16
N ASN A 42 -5.43 -5.33 -4.85
CA ASN A 42 -4.00 -5.55 -4.74
C ASN A 42 -3.67 -5.95 -3.30
N VAL A 43 -3.10 -7.13 -3.11
CA VAL A 43 -2.82 -7.73 -1.79
C VAL A 43 -1.77 -6.93 -1.03
N ASP A 44 -0.72 -6.45 -1.71
CA ASP A 44 0.40 -5.73 -1.07
C ASP A 44 0.05 -4.29 -0.73
N GLN A 45 -0.56 -3.56 -1.69
CA GLN A 45 -0.87 -2.14 -1.56
C GLN A 45 -2.27 -1.86 -0.99
N LYS A 46 -3.10 -2.89 -0.84
CA LYS A 46 -4.48 -2.85 -0.30
C LYS A 46 -5.46 -1.90 -1.00
N TRP A 47 -5.16 -1.44 -2.22
CA TRP A 47 -6.11 -0.64 -3.01
C TRP A 47 -7.12 -1.53 -3.74
N GLN A 48 -8.27 -0.94 -4.06
CA GLN A 48 -9.35 -1.59 -4.81
C GLN A 48 -9.69 -0.82 -6.09
N LYS A 49 -9.98 -1.54 -7.18
CA LYS A 49 -10.62 -0.99 -8.38
C LYS A 49 -11.87 -1.80 -8.71
N PHE A 50 -12.89 -1.11 -9.18
CA PHE A 50 -14.20 -1.70 -9.43
C PHE A 50 -14.39 -2.00 -10.92
N ILE A 51 -14.90 -3.19 -11.20
CA ILE A 51 -15.46 -3.59 -12.49
C ILE A 51 -16.99 -3.55 -12.31
N PRO A 52 -17.68 -2.54 -12.85
CA PRO A 52 -19.11 -2.40 -12.66
C PRO A 52 -19.88 -3.48 -13.40
N GLY A 53 -20.86 -4.09 -12.73
CA GLY A 53 -21.81 -5.02 -13.34
C GLY A 53 -22.73 -4.34 -14.37
N SER A 54 -23.76 -5.05 -14.79
CA SER A 54 -24.83 -4.47 -15.61
C SER A 54 -25.80 -3.65 -14.77
N ASP A 55 -26.34 -2.58 -15.36
CA ASP A 55 -27.33 -1.73 -14.69
C ASP A 55 -28.61 -2.54 -14.43
N LYS A 56 -29.20 -2.38 -13.23
CA LYS A 56 -30.41 -3.12 -12.79
C LYS A 56 -30.23 -4.66 -12.78
N SER A 57 -29.01 -5.12 -12.57
CA SER A 57 -28.70 -6.53 -12.35
C SER A 57 -29.20 -6.97 -10.98
N GLN A 58 -29.80 -8.17 -10.91
CA GLN A 58 -30.17 -8.87 -9.67
C GLN A 58 -28.98 -9.65 -9.08
N GLY A 59 -27.76 -9.34 -9.50
CA GLY A 59 -26.52 -9.93 -9.01
C GLY A 59 -25.82 -10.86 -9.98
N MET A 60 -24.53 -11.05 -9.70
CA MET A 60 -23.67 -12.00 -10.39
C MET A 60 -23.95 -13.43 -9.94
N LEU A 61 -23.89 -14.37 -10.87
CA LEU A 61 -24.14 -15.80 -10.64
C LEU A 61 -22.89 -16.66 -10.85
N ALA A 62 -22.10 -16.33 -11.89
CA ALA A 62 -20.92 -17.09 -12.26
C ALA A 62 -19.84 -16.16 -12.81
N LEU A 63 -18.58 -16.49 -12.54
CA LEU A 63 -17.42 -15.80 -13.08
C LEU A 63 -16.49 -16.78 -13.82
N SER A 64 -15.77 -16.27 -14.81
CA SER A 64 -14.68 -17.00 -15.45
C SER A 64 -13.64 -16.01 -15.97
N ILE A 65 -12.36 -16.27 -15.68
CA ILE A 65 -11.24 -15.52 -16.24
C ILE A 65 -10.62 -16.29 -17.40
N SER A 66 -10.21 -15.59 -18.45
CA SER A 66 -9.50 -16.23 -19.56
C SER A 66 -8.09 -16.68 -19.14
N PRO A 67 -7.55 -17.79 -19.67
CA PRO A 67 -6.21 -18.26 -19.32
C PRO A 67 -5.08 -17.25 -19.58
N ASN A 68 -5.23 -16.41 -20.61
CA ASN A 68 -4.31 -15.29 -20.88
C ASN A 68 -4.52 -14.07 -19.96
N ARG A 69 -5.49 -14.15 -19.04
CA ARG A 69 -5.88 -13.14 -18.04
C ARG A 69 -6.30 -11.78 -18.61
N ARG A 70 -6.68 -11.72 -19.89
CA ARG A 70 -7.14 -10.48 -20.54
C ARG A 70 -8.64 -10.25 -20.42
N TYR A 71 -9.44 -11.32 -20.31
CA TYR A 71 -10.88 -11.24 -20.36
C TYR A 71 -11.52 -11.82 -19.10
N LEU A 72 -12.58 -11.19 -18.63
CA LEU A 72 -13.42 -11.67 -17.55
C LEU A 72 -14.85 -11.80 -18.07
N ALA A 73 -15.42 -13.00 -17.98
CA ALA A 73 -16.83 -13.24 -18.26
C ALA A 73 -17.62 -13.24 -16.95
N ILE A 74 -18.71 -12.47 -16.93
CA ILE A 74 -19.62 -12.34 -15.79
C ILE A 74 -21.02 -12.74 -16.26
N SER A 75 -21.64 -13.69 -15.56
CA SER A 75 -23.04 -14.06 -15.72
C SER A 75 -23.90 -13.28 -14.73
N GLU A 76 -24.92 -12.60 -15.23
CA GLU A 76 -25.84 -11.76 -14.47
C GLU A 76 -27.30 -12.01 -14.89
N THR A 77 -28.25 -11.66 -14.03
CA THR A 77 -29.67 -11.62 -14.39
C THR A 77 -30.14 -10.17 -14.40
N VAL A 78 -30.42 -9.63 -15.59
CA VAL A 78 -30.83 -8.22 -15.78
C VAL A 78 -32.29 -8.20 -16.18
N GLN A 79 -33.15 -7.59 -15.36
CA GLN A 79 -34.61 -7.55 -15.62
C GLN A 79 -35.21 -8.92 -15.98
N GLU A 80 -34.91 -9.94 -15.18
CA GLU A 80 -35.35 -11.34 -15.38
C GLU A 80 -34.81 -12.04 -16.64
N LYS A 81 -33.91 -11.40 -17.39
CA LYS A 81 -33.21 -12.01 -18.53
C LYS A 81 -31.77 -12.33 -18.18
N PRO A 82 -31.27 -13.54 -18.49
CA PRO A 82 -29.87 -13.87 -18.28
C PRO A 82 -29.00 -13.10 -19.28
N VAL A 83 -27.84 -12.63 -18.83
CA VAL A 83 -26.88 -11.91 -19.67
C VAL A 83 -25.48 -12.36 -19.29
N ILE A 84 -24.62 -12.54 -20.29
CA ILE A 84 -23.18 -12.75 -20.06
C ILE A 84 -22.43 -11.53 -20.60
N THR A 85 -21.70 -10.84 -19.73
CA THR A 85 -20.90 -9.67 -20.10
C THR A 85 -19.42 -10.02 -20.05
N ILE A 86 -18.70 -9.72 -21.12
CA ILE A 86 -17.26 -9.96 -21.25
C ILE A 86 -16.53 -8.62 -21.15
N TYR A 87 -15.68 -8.51 -20.13
CA TYR A 87 -14.85 -7.34 -19.83
C TYR A 87 -13.42 -7.56 -20.30
N GLU A 88 -12.79 -6.49 -20.77
CA GLU A 88 -11.35 -6.43 -21.00
C GLU A 88 -10.64 -5.85 -19.77
N LEU A 89 -9.78 -6.66 -19.15
CA LEU A 89 -9.14 -6.36 -17.88
C LEU A 89 -7.92 -5.44 -18.01
N SER A 90 -7.30 -5.34 -19.19
CA SER A 90 -6.15 -4.47 -19.46
C SER A 90 -6.52 -2.98 -19.55
N ALA A 91 -7.77 -2.66 -19.90
CA ALA A 91 -8.25 -1.28 -20.00
C ALA A 91 -8.50 -0.67 -18.60
N VAL A 92 -8.17 0.61 -18.44
CA VAL A 92 -8.44 1.41 -17.23
C VAL A 92 -9.22 2.67 -17.64
N PRO A 93 -10.52 2.80 -17.32
CA PRO A 93 -11.37 1.82 -16.63
C PRO A 93 -11.63 0.56 -17.47
N CYS A 94 -11.95 -0.56 -16.81
CA CYS A 94 -12.23 -1.82 -17.50
C CYS A 94 -13.40 -1.66 -18.47
N ARG A 95 -13.19 -2.06 -19.73
CA ARG A 95 -14.14 -1.82 -20.82
C ARG A 95 -15.01 -3.04 -21.05
N LYS A 96 -16.33 -2.85 -21.18
CA LYS A 96 -17.26 -3.87 -21.68
C LYS A 96 -16.93 -4.15 -23.15
N ARG A 97 -16.43 -5.34 -23.46
CA ARG A 97 -16.04 -5.74 -24.82
C ARG A 97 -17.22 -6.34 -25.60
N LYS A 98 -18.00 -7.20 -24.95
CA LYS A 98 -19.14 -7.87 -25.60
C LYS A 98 -20.20 -8.24 -24.55
N VAL A 99 -21.46 -8.24 -24.98
CA VAL A 99 -22.61 -8.71 -24.19
C VAL A 99 -23.27 -9.84 -24.98
N LEU A 100 -23.47 -11.00 -24.37
CA LEU A 100 -24.18 -12.14 -24.94
C LEU A 100 -25.58 -12.16 -24.31
N ASN A 101 -26.59 -11.83 -25.10
CA ASN A 101 -27.98 -11.69 -24.66
C ASN A 101 -29.03 -12.26 -25.64
N ASN A 102 -28.62 -12.60 -26.86
CA ASN A 102 -29.49 -13.20 -27.86
C ASN A 102 -29.30 -14.72 -27.82
N PHE A 103 -30.25 -15.42 -27.21
CA PHE A 103 -30.28 -16.87 -27.13
C PHE A 103 -31.46 -17.38 -27.95
N ASP A 104 -31.19 -18.28 -28.91
CA ASP A 104 -32.23 -18.91 -29.75
C ASP A 104 -33.02 -20.01 -29.00
N PHE A 105 -32.84 -20.12 -27.68
CA PHE A 105 -33.39 -21.14 -26.79
C PHE A 105 -33.73 -20.53 -25.42
N PRO A 106 -34.69 -21.08 -24.66
CA PRO A 106 -35.09 -20.52 -23.38
C PRO A 106 -34.00 -20.72 -22.33
N VAL A 107 -33.51 -19.61 -21.76
CA VAL A 107 -32.53 -19.63 -20.67
C VAL A 107 -33.08 -18.87 -19.48
N GLN A 108 -33.03 -19.47 -18.30
CA GLN A 108 -33.32 -18.76 -17.04
C GLN A 108 -32.05 -18.13 -16.46
N LYS A 109 -31.01 -18.94 -16.21
CA LYS A 109 -29.76 -18.52 -15.58
C LYS A 109 -28.57 -19.31 -16.14
N PHE A 110 -27.37 -18.72 -16.10
CA PHE A 110 -26.11 -19.46 -16.34
C PHE A 110 -25.43 -19.75 -15.01
N ILE A 111 -25.18 -21.03 -14.73
CA ILE A 111 -24.69 -21.54 -13.44
C ILE A 111 -23.17 -21.55 -13.39
N CYS A 112 -22.51 -22.00 -14.46
CA CYS A 112 -21.05 -22.09 -14.52
C CYS A 112 -20.54 -21.76 -15.92
N MET A 113 -19.30 -21.29 -15.98
CA MET A 113 -18.62 -20.86 -17.20
C MET A 113 -17.13 -21.20 -17.16
N ALA A 114 -16.56 -21.49 -18.32
CA ALA A 114 -15.12 -21.70 -18.48
C ALA A 114 -14.65 -21.15 -19.83
N PHE A 115 -13.49 -20.51 -19.86
CA PHE A 115 -12.81 -20.14 -21.11
C PHE A 115 -11.96 -21.29 -21.65
N SER A 116 -11.82 -21.37 -22.98
CA SER A 116 -10.85 -22.26 -23.61
C SER A 116 -9.41 -21.83 -23.33
N PRO A 117 -8.43 -22.77 -23.38
CA PRO A 117 -7.00 -22.48 -23.29
C PRO A 117 -6.53 -21.32 -24.19
N ASP A 118 -7.02 -21.27 -25.42
CA ASP A 118 -6.69 -20.20 -26.38
C ASP A 118 -7.48 -18.89 -26.17
N SER A 119 -8.37 -18.84 -25.18
CA SER A 119 -9.26 -17.72 -24.82
C SER A 119 -10.25 -17.30 -25.91
N LYS A 120 -10.43 -18.08 -27.00
CA LYS A 120 -11.34 -17.74 -28.11
C LYS A 120 -12.76 -18.26 -27.91
N TYR A 121 -12.91 -19.33 -27.14
CA TYR A 121 -14.18 -19.98 -26.90
C TYR A 121 -14.60 -19.84 -25.45
N LEU A 122 -15.91 -19.85 -25.23
CA LEU A 122 -16.51 -19.78 -23.91
C LEU A 122 -17.52 -20.92 -23.79
N LEU A 123 -17.41 -21.70 -22.72
CA LEU A 123 -18.34 -22.75 -22.38
C LEU A 123 -19.27 -22.24 -21.29
N THR A 124 -20.57 -22.42 -21.46
CA THR A 124 -21.56 -21.94 -20.50
C THR A 124 -22.60 -23.02 -20.24
N GLN A 125 -22.92 -23.25 -18.98
CA GLN A 125 -23.98 -24.16 -18.56
C GLN A 125 -25.22 -23.38 -18.12
N THR A 126 -26.36 -23.76 -18.67
CA THR A 126 -27.67 -23.18 -18.31
C THR A 126 -28.33 -23.95 -17.17
N SER A 127 -29.19 -23.28 -16.42
CA SER A 127 -29.96 -23.86 -15.32
C SER A 127 -31.14 -24.71 -15.81
N PRO A 128 -31.60 -25.72 -15.03
CA PRO A 128 -32.86 -26.43 -15.29
C PRO A 128 -34.03 -25.43 -15.44
N PRO A 129 -35.06 -25.72 -16.29
CA PRO A 129 -35.50 -27.03 -16.77
C PRO A 129 -34.85 -27.56 -18.05
N GLU A 130 -34.18 -26.73 -18.84
CA GLU A 130 -33.39 -27.15 -20.01
C GLU A 130 -31.90 -27.01 -19.71
N SER A 131 -31.32 -28.04 -19.08
CA SER A 131 -29.89 -28.08 -18.76
C SER A 131 -29.04 -28.28 -20.02
N ASN A 132 -28.75 -27.18 -20.71
CA ASN A 132 -27.97 -27.15 -21.95
C ASN A 132 -26.54 -26.63 -21.68
N LEU A 133 -25.56 -27.35 -22.23
CA LEU A 133 -24.18 -26.90 -22.37
C LEU A 133 -24.02 -26.22 -23.72
N VAL A 134 -23.53 -24.99 -23.70
CA VAL A 134 -23.41 -24.15 -24.90
C VAL A 134 -21.95 -23.81 -25.13
N TYR A 135 -21.45 -24.14 -26.32
CA TYR A 135 -20.10 -23.86 -26.77
C TYR A 135 -20.13 -22.61 -27.65
N TRP A 136 -19.53 -21.52 -27.18
CA TRP A 136 -19.56 -20.22 -27.85
C TRP A 136 -18.24 -19.89 -28.53
N LEU A 137 -18.32 -19.32 -29.73
CA LEU A 137 -17.31 -18.40 -30.24
C LEU A 137 -17.72 -16.98 -29.83
N TRP A 138 -17.29 -16.58 -28.63
CA TRP A 138 -17.83 -15.41 -27.95
C TRP A 138 -17.51 -14.10 -28.67
N GLU A 139 -16.34 -13.98 -29.31
CA GLU A 139 -15.96 -12.76 -30.05
C GLU A 139 -16.95 -12.44 -31.18
N LYS A 140 -17.46 -13.48 -31.85
CA LYS A 140 -18.45 -13.37 -32.94
C LYS A 140 -19.90 -13.49 -32.48
N GLN A 141 -20.17 -13.63 -31.17
CA GLN A 141 -21.51 -13.91 -30.63
C GLN A 141 -22.17 -15.16 -31.27
N LYS A 142 -21.35 -16.13 -31.72
CA LYS A 142 -21.85 -17.30 -32.45
C LYS A 142 -21.87 -18.52 -31.53
N VAL A 143 -23.01 -19.18 -31.45
CA VAL A 143 -23.13 -20.52 -30.85
C VAL A 143 -22.55 -21.54 -31.84
N MET A 144 -21.58 -22.32 -31.39
CA MET A 144 -20.93 -23.37 -32.20
C MET A 144 -21.61 -24.72 -32.04
N ALA A 145 -22.02 -25.07 -30.81
CA ALA A 145 -22.76 -26.28 -30.49
C ALA A 145 -23.60 -26.09 -29.22
N ILE A 146 -24.72 -26.81 -29.15
CA ILE A 146 -25.56 -26.94 -27.97
C ILE A 146 -25.78 -28.43 -27.73
N VAL A 147 -25.54 -28.89 -26.51
CA VAL A 147 -25.87 -30.25 -26.10
C VAL A 147 -26.59 -30.24 -24.77
N ARG A 148 -27.69 -30.98 -24.71
CA ARG A 148 -28.40 -31.21 -23.46
C ARG A 148 -27.56 -32.12 -22.57
N THR A 149 -27.15 -31.62 -21.41
CA THR A 149 -26.26 -32.36 -20.51
C THR A 149 -26.99 -33.46 -19.77
N ASP A 150 -28.27 -33.26 -19.42
CA ASP A 150 -29.07 -34.29 -18.78
C ASP A 150 -30.51 -34.35 -19.28
N THR A 151 -31.03 -35.57 -19.31
CA THR A 151 -32.44 -35.88 -19.58
C THR A 151 -33.29 -35.90 -18.31
N GLN A 152 -32.68 -36.14 -17.14
CA GLN A 152 -33.36 -36.22 -15.84
C GLN A 152 -33.32 -34.92 -15.03
N ASN A 153 -32.76 -33.83 -15.60
CA ASN A 153 -32.62 -32.52 -14.95
C ASN A 153 -31.79 -32.52 -13.66
N ASN A 154 -30.79 -33.39 -13.55
CA ASN A 154 -29.80 -33.34 -12.48
C ASN A 154 -28.94 -32.08 -12.59
N ALA A 155 -28.56 -31.53 -11.42
CA ALA A 155 -27.76 -30.31 -11.35
C ALA A 155 -26.33 -30.53 -11.84
N VAL A 156 -25.84 -29.62 -12.68
CA VAL A 156 -24.43 -29.53 -13.10
C VAL A 156 -23.74 -28.48 -12.24
N TYR A 157 -22.63 -28.85 -11.61
CA TYR A 157 -21.90 -27.96 -10.70
C TYR A 157 -20.71 -27.27 -11.38
N GLN A 158 -19.96 -27.99 -12.22
CA GLN A 158 -18.74 -27.46 -12.83
C GLN A 158 -18.56 -27.93 -14.26
N VAL A 159 -18.00 -27.05 -15.08
CA VAL A 159 -17.59 -27.31 -16.47
C VAL A 159 -16.17 -26.79 -16.67
N SER A 160 -15.37 -27.47 -17.46
CA SER A 160 -14.01 -27.02 -17.80
C SER A 160 -13.55 -27.54 -19.15
N PHE A 161 -12.60 -26.83 -19.75
CA PHE A 161 -11.86 -27.28 -20.92
C PHE A 161 -10.63 -28.09 -20.49
N ASN A 162 -10.19 -29.01 -21.34
CA ASN A 162 -8.86 -29.57 -21.23
C ASN A 162 -7.83 -28.42 -21.39
N PRO A 163 -6.83 -28.28 -20.49
CA PRO A 163 -5.80 -27.24 -20.56
C PRO A 163 -5.01 -27.17 -21.88
N GLN A 164 -4.92 -28.27 -22.63
CA GLN A 164 -4.11 -28.37 -23.85
C GLN A 164 -4.95 -28.63 -25.13
N ASP A 165 -6.20 -29.10 -24.99
CA ASP A 165 -7.10 -29.38 -26.13
C ASP A 165 -8.45 -28.63 -26.01
N ASN A 166 -8.66 -27.65 -26.88
CA ASN A 166 -9.93 -26.89 -26.95
C ASN A 166 -11.15 -27.74 -27.33
N ALA A 167 -10.93 -28.91 -27.94
CA ALA A 167 -12.01 -29.79 -28.37
C ALA A 167 -12.55 -30.63 -27.21
N GLN A 168 -11.76 -30.87 -26.16
CA GLN A 168 -12.15 -31.75 -25.06
C GLN A 168 -12.66 -30.96 -23.85
N ILE A 169 -13.78 -31.40 -23.30
CA ILE A 169 -14.51 -30.73 -22.21
C ILE A 169 -14.90 -31.75 -21.16
N CYS A 170 -14.80 -31.36 -19.89
CA CYS A 170 -15.32 -32.13 -18.75
C CYS A 170 -16.53 -31.42 -18.14
N VAL A 171 -17.55 -32.21 -17.80
CA VAL A 171 -18.78 -31.76 -17.12
C VAL A 171 -19.03 -32.66 -15.92
N THR A 172 -19.17 -32.07 -14.74
CA THR A 172 -19.47 -32.79 -13.49
C THR A 172 -20.74 -32.27 -12.82
N GLY A 173 -21.50 -33.19 -12.24
CA GLY A 173 -22.77 -32.89 -11.56
C GLY A 173 -23.32 -34.07 -10.78
N ASN A 174 -24.56 -33.96 -10.34
CA ASN A 174 -25.25 -35.01 -9.62
C ASN A 174 -25.48 -36.24 -10.51
N GLY A 175 -24.81 -37.35 -10.20
CA GLY A 175 -24.87 -38.59 -10.99
C GLY A 175 -24.20 -38.47 -12.37
N MET A 176 -23.40 -37.42 -12.62
CA MET A 176 -22.89 -37.11 -13.96
C MET A 176 -21.40 -36.79 -13.95
N PHE A 177 -20.63 -37.57 -14.72
CA PHE A 177 -19.30 -37.20 -15.18
C PHE A 177 -19.18 -37.53 -16.67
N LYS A 178 -19.11 -36.49 -17.50
CA LYS A 178 -19.10 -36.60 -18.96
C LYS A 178 -17.86 -35.93 -19.53
N LEU A 179 -17.17 -36.66 -20.40
CA LEU A 179 -16.15 -36.13 -21.30
C LEU A 179 -16.77 -35.98 -22.67
N LEU A 180 -16.77 -34.75 -23.15
CA LEU A 180 -17.31 -34.38 -24.45
C LEU A 180 -16.14 -33.95 -25.35
N ARG A 181 -16.19 -34.35 -26.62
CA ARG A 181 -15.31 -33.85 -27.67
C ARG A 181 -16.10 -33.09 -28.71
N PHE A 182 -15.66 -31.88 -29.01
CA PHE A 182 -16.18 -31.05 -30.08
C PHE A 182 -15.59 -31.51 -31.42
N ALA A 183 -16.44 -31.98 -32.31
CA ALA A 183 -16.07 -32.36 -33.67
C ALA A 183 -17.23 -32.06 -34.64
N GLU A 184 -16.90 -31.49 -35.80
CA GLU A 184 -17.87 -31.26 -36.89
C GLU A 184 -19.10 -30.43 -36.49
N GLY A 185 -18.94 -29.47 -35.57
CA GLY A 185 -20.05 -28.62 -35.08
C GLY A 185 -20.98 -29.30 -34.07
N THR A 186 -20.59 -30.47 -33.55
CA THR A 186 -21.35 -31.20 -32.51
C THR A 186 -20.45 -31.55 -31.33
N LEU A 187 -21.03 -31.64 -30.13
CA LEU A 187 -20.34 -32.19 -28.95
C LEU A 187 -20.75 -33.65 -28.79
N LYS A 188 -19.81 -34.57 -28.96
CA LYS A 188 -20.05 -36.01 -28.81
C LYS A 188 -19.41 -36.50 -27.51
N GLN A 189 -20.12 -37.35 -26.77
CA GLN A 189 -19.58 -37.97 -25.56
C GLN A 189 -18.54 -39.02 -25.93
N THR A 190 -17.36 -38.96 -25.31
CA THR A 190 -16.24 -39.87 -25.58
C THR A 190 -16.08 -40.95 -24.52
N ASN A 191 -16.56 -40.72 -23.29
CA ASN A 191 -16.50 -41.69 -22.19
C ASN A 191 -17.84 -42.40 -21.99
N PHE A 192 -17.81 -43.70 -21.71
CA PHE A 192 -18.97 -44.47 -21.26
C PHE A 192 -18.67 -44.99 -19.86
N GLN A 193 -19.24 -44.35 -18.84
CA GLN A 193 -19.01 -44.76 -17.45
C GLN A 193 -19.42 -46.22 -17.25
N ARG A 194 -18.48 -47.04 -16.75
CA ARG A 194 -18.76 -48.35 -16.17
C ARG A 194 -18.76 -48.20 -14.65
N GLY A 195 -19.92 -48.01 -14.01
CA GLY A 195 -20.03 -47.85 -12.56
C GLY A 195 -21.37 -47.28 -12.09
N GLU A 196 -21.59 -47.24 -10.78
CA GLU A 196 -22.76 -46.58 -10.17
C GLU A 196 -22.62 -45.04 -10.26
N PRO A 197 -23.71 -44.30 -10.56
CA PRO A 197 -23.67 -42.84 -10.64
C PRO A 197 -23.35 -42.23 -9.26
N GLN A 198 -22.32 -41.40 -9.20
CA GLN A 198 -21.93 -40.64 -8.01
C GLN A 198 -22.19 -39.15 -8.19
N ASN A 199 -22.36 -38.43 -7.09
CA ASN A 199 -22.57 -36.99 -7.09
C ASN A 199 -21.22 -36.25 -7.04
N TYR A 200 -20.73 -35.79 -8.19
CA TYR A 200 -19.45 -35.11 -8.33
C TYR A 200 -19.61 -33.59 -8.24
N LEU A 201 -19.00 -32.98 -7.24
CA LEU A 201 -19.16 -31.55 -6.94
C LEU A 201 -18.11 -30.68 -7.62
N ALA A 202 -16.87 -31.15 -7.61
CA ALA A 202 -15.73 -30.43 -8.16
C ALA A 202 -14.80 -31.37 -8.93
N HIS A 203 -14.10 -30.84 -9.91
CA HIS A 203 -13.04 -31.52 -10.63
C HIS A 203 -11.92 -30.56 -11.04
N THR A 204 -10.75 -31.11 -11.27
CA THR A 204 -9.62 -30.41 -11.90
C THR A 204 -8.88 -31.33 -12.86
N TRP A 205 -8.33 -30.74 -13.92
CA TRP A 205 -7.35 -31.41 -14.77
C TRP A 205 -5.99 -31.35 -14.08
N VAL A 206 -5.31 -32.49 -13.98
CA VAL A 206 -3.94 -32.57 -13.43
C VAL A 206 -2.91 -32.86 -14.53
N SER A 207 -3.34 -33.50 -15.62
CA SER A 207 -2.61 -33.60 -16.89
C SER A 207 -3.58 -33.59 -18.07
N ASP A 208 -3.05 -33.60 -19.28
CA ASP A 208 -3.77 -33.75 -20.56
C ASP A 208 -4.91 -34.78 -20.54
N ASP A 209 -4.72 -35.89 -19.85
CA ASP A 209 -5.58 -37.06 -19.87
C ASP A 209 -6.10 -37.46 -18.48
N LYS A 210 -5.66 -36.78 -17.41
CA LYS A 210 -6.00 -37.11 -16.01
C LYS A 210 -6.83 -36.04 -15.35
N ILE A 211 -7.96 -36.49 -14.80
CA ILE A 211 -8.93 -35.64 -14.11
C ILE A 211 -9.15 -36.20 -12.72
N VAL A 212 -9.03 -35.33 -11.72
CA VAL A 212 -9.43 -35.65 -10.35
C VAL A 212 -10.81 -35.06 -10.11
N ALA A 213 -11.74 -35.86 -9.61
CA ALA A 213 -13.08 -35.43 -9.25
C ALA A 213 -13.41 -35.78 -7.80
N GLY A 214 -14.02 -34.84 -7.08
CA GLY A 214 -14.44 -34.98 -5.69
C GLY A 214 -15.95 -35.16 -5.60
N THR A 215 -16.38 -35.94 -4.60
CA THR A 215 -17.78 -36.27 -4.36
C THR A 215 -18.30 -35.69 -3.04
N ASP A 216 -19.63 -35.66 -2.91
CA ASP A 216 -20.31 -35.31 -1.65
C ASP A 216 -20.06 -36.31 -0.51
N THR A 217 -19.72 -37.55 -0.84
CA THR A 217 -19.37 -38.61 0.12
C THR A 217 -17.90 -38.59 0.55
N GLY A 218 -17.12 -37.57 0.17
CA GLY A 218 -15.72 -37.45 0.60
C GLY A 218 -14.73 -38.36 -0.13
N ARG A 219 -15.14 -38.87 -1.29
CA ARG A 219 -14.27 -39.69 -2.14
C ARG A 219 -13.68 -38.87 -3.28
N LEU A 220 -12.43 -39.13 -3.59
CA LEU A 220 -11.71 -38.61 -4.75
C LEU A 220 -11.54 -39.72 -5.77
N PHE A 221 -11.85 -39.40 -7.02
CA PHE A 221 -11.68 -40.29 -8.17
C PHE A 221 -10.68 -39.70 -9.14
N LEU A 222 -9.74 -40.51 -9.61
CA LEU A 222 -8.85 -40.18 -10.73
C LEU A 222 -9.33 -40.93 -11.98
N PHE A 223 -9.70 -40.15 -12.99
CA PHE A 223 -10.05 -40.64 -14.31
C PHE A 223 -8.89 -40.41 -15.27
N GLU A 224 -8.48 -41.45 -15.99
CA GLU A 224 -7.47 -41.38 -17.05
C GLU A 224 -8.13 -41.74 -18.38
N SER A 225 -8.15 -40.81 -19.33
CA SER A 225 -8.87 -40.97 -20.61
C SER A 225 -10.37 -41.32 -20.46
N GLY A 226 -10.97 -41.01 -19.31
CA GLY A 226 -12.37 -41.28 -18.98
C GLY A 226 -12.64 -42.59 -18.23
N ASP A 227 -11.62 -43.43 -18.05
CA ASP A 227 -11.71 -44.65 -17.24
C ASP A 227 -11.24 -44.38 -15.80
N GLN A 228 -11.96 -44.92 -14.81
CA GLN A 228 -11.59 -44.82 -13.40
C GLN A 228 -10.33 -45.64 -13.13
N ARG A 229 -9.26 -44.98 -12.66
CA ARG A 229 -7.96 -45.63 -12.35
C ARG A 229 -7.66 -45.72 -10.86
N TRP A 230 -8.09 -44.74 -10.09
CA TRP A 230 -7.79 -44.64 -8.67
C TRP A 230 -8.96 -44.01 -7.92
N GLU A 231 -9.19 -44.51 -6.72
CA GLU A 231 -10.19 -44.03 -5.77
C GLU A 231 -9.54 -43.94 -4.39
N THR A 232 -9.77 -42.86 -3.67
CA THR A 232 -9.42 -42.74 -2.26
C THR A 232 -10.54 -42.06 -1.49
N SER A 233 -10.70 -42.40 -0.21
CA SER A 233 -11.66 -41.78 0.69
C SER A 233 -10.93 -40.89 1.70
N ILE A 234 -11.40 -39.65 1.85
CA ILE A 234 -10.90 -38.73 2.86
C ILE A 234 -11.49 -39.13 4.22
N MET A 235 -10.63 -39.48 5.17
CA MET A 235 -11.03 -39.87 6.52
C MET A 235 -10.94 -38.67 7.48
N VAL A 236 -11.98 -38.43 8.28
CA VAL A 236 -11.94 -37.41 9.35
C VAL A 236 -11.15 -37.98 10.52
N ARG A 237 -9.95 -37.44 10.78
CA ARG A 237 -9.26 -37.64 12.06
C ARG A 237 -9.78 -36.60 13.06
N GLU A 238 -10.53 -37.04 14.07
CA GLU A 238 -10.80 -36.23 15.26
C GLU A 238 -9.59 -36.26 16.20
N PRO A 239 -9.19 -35.13 16.80
CA PRO A 239 -8.17 -35.12 17.83
C PRO A 239 -8.76 -35.70 19.13
N THR A 240 -8.50 -36.98 19.43
CA THR A 240 -8.83 -37.55 20.74
C THR A 240 -7.99 -36.88 21.82
N SER A 241 -8.65 -36.20 22.75
CA SER A 241 -8.08 -35.43 23.87
C SER A 241 -7.47 -36.28 25.01
N GLU A 242 -6.94 -37.47 24.72
CA GLU A 242 -6.32 -38.35 25.72
C GLU A 242 -5.02 -38.97 25.19
N MET A 243 -4.02 -38.14 24.92
CA MET A 243 -2.63 -38.62 24.78
C MET A 243 -1.63 -37.51 25.13
N LYS A 244 -1.83 -36.87 26.28
CA LYS A 244 -0.74 -36.22 27.02
C LYS A 244 -0.36 -37.13 28.17
N ASN A 245 0.44 -38.16 27.88
CA ASN A 245 1.48 -38.70 28.76
C ASN A 245 2.14 -39.92 28.13
N LEU A 246 3.47 -39.98 28.31
CA LEU A 246 4.46 -40.93 27.81
C LEU A 246 5.01 -40.63 26.40
N GLY A 247 6.13 -39.91 26.42
CA GLY A 247 7.03 -39.80 25.28
C GLY A 247 7.75 -41.13 25.03
N VAL A 248 7.50 -41.70 23.86
CA VAL A 248 8.47 -42.46 23.07
C VAL A 248 8.18 -42.10 21.61
N ILE A 249 9.16 -41.49 20.95
CA ILE A 249 9.17 -41.28 19.51
C ILE A 249 9.34 -42.65 18.87
N GLN A 250 8.31 -43.14 18.19
CA GLN A 250 8.42 -44.27 17.28
C GLN A 250 7.93 -43.79 15.91
N GLU A 251 8.88 -43.58 15.00
CA GLU A 251 8.64 -43.40 13.58
C GLU A 251 7.75 -44.56 13.10
N SER A 252 6.53 -44.24 12.69
CA SER A 252 5.60 -45.19 12.07
C SER A 252 5.46 -44.83 10.59
N GLU A 253 6.29 -45.47 9.77
CA GLU A 253 6.01 -45.68 8.36
C GLU A 253 4.67 -46.41 8.24
N SER A 254 3.65 -45.77 7.67
CA SER A 254 2.41 -46.46 7.30
C SER A 254 2.50 -46.93 5.85
N LEU A 255 3.01 -48.15 5.68
CA LEU A 255 2.79 -48.98 4.51
C LEU A 255 1.28 -49.32 4.42
N ILE A 256 0.64 -48.91 3.33
CA ILE A 256 -0.71 -49.37 2.97
C ILE A 256 -0.54 -50.59 2.05
N GLU A 257 -0.91 -51.78 2.54
CA GLU A 257 -1.00 -53.00 1.72
C GLU A 257 -2.27 -53.01 0.85
N PHE A 258 -2.12 -53.47 -0.39
CA PHE A 258 -3.20 -53.64 -1.38
C PHE A 258 -3.63 -55.11 -1.46
N PRO A 259 -4.92 -55.45 -1.60
CA PRO A 259 -5.34 -56.76 -2.09
C PRO A 259 -5.22 -56.80 -3.63
N THR A 260 -4.64 -57.88 -4.15
CA THR A 260 -4.54 -58.20 -5.57
C THR A 260 -5.85 -58.80 -6.13
N ILE A 261 -6.25 -58.31 -7.30
CA ILE A 261 -7.47 -58.73 -8.02
C ILE A 261 -7.27 -60.10 -8.69
N THR A 262 -8.12 -61.08 -8.41
CA THR A 262 -8.45 -62.18 -9.35
C THR A 262 -9.90 -62.71 -9.18
N SER A 263 -10.80 -62.26 -10.07
CA SER A 263 -12.05 -62.92 -10.54
C SER A 263 -13.19 -63.23 -9.53
N PRO A 264 -14.40 -63.63 -9.99
CA PRO A 264 -15.52 -62.76 -10.33
C PRO A 264 -16.65 -62.74 -9.26
N VAL A 265 -17.37 -61.61 -9.22
CA VAL A 265 -18.67 -61.28 -8.60
C VAL A 265 -19.31 -62.31 -7.64
N PRO A 266 -19.73 -61.86 -6.44
CA PRO A 266 -21.12 -62.09 -6.04
C PRO A 266 -21.84 -60.84 -5.50
N SER A 267 -22.96 -60.54 -6.17
CA SER A 267 -24.29 -60.22 -5.63
C SER A 267 -24.43 -59.56 -4.25
N TYR A 268 -25.02 -58.36 -4.29
CA TYR A 268 -25.85 -57.70 -3.28
C TYR A 268 -26.63 -58.64 -2.34
N LYS A 269 -26.71 -58.22 -1.06
CA LYS A 269 -27.54 -58.67 0.09
C LYS A 269 -26.81 -59.50 1.16
N GLN A 270 -26.36 -58.80 2.21
CA GLN A 270 -26.63 -59.09 3.63
C GLN A 270 -25.64 -58.31 4.51
N VAL A 271 -26.04 -57.13 5.00
CA VAL A 271 -25.83 -56.73 6.41
C VAL A 271 -26.92 -55.71 6.74
N VAL A 272 -28.09 -56.22 7.12
CA VAL A 272 -29.02 -55.47 7.97
C VAL A 272 -29.12 -56.29 9.24
N MET A 273 -28.82 -55.63 10.36
CA MET A 273 -29.24 -55.88 11.75
C MET A 273 -28.06 -55.89 12.74
N ALA A 274 -27.71 -54.69 13.21
CA ALA A 274 -27.41 -54.42 14.61
C ALA A 274 -27.53 -52.90 14.87
N SER A 275 -28.57 -52.56 15.63
CA SER A 275 -28.94 -51.32 16.31
C SER A 275 -27.90 -50.18 16.48
N SER A 276 -28.34 -48.98 16.11
CA SER A 276 -28.07 -47.66 16.71
C SER A 276 -26.61 -47.23 16.92
N HIS A 277 -25.97 -46.74 15.85
CA HIS A 277 -24.83 -45.83 15.95
C HIS A 277 -25.03 -44.66 14.97
N HIS A 278 -24.77 -43.43 15.45
CA HIS A 278 -24.77 -42.21 14.66
C HIS A 278 -24.01 -42.40 13.34
N GLN A 279 -24.68 -42.25 12.20
CA GLN A 279 -24.03 -42.13 10.89
C GLN A 279 -23.13 -40.90 10.92
N LEU A 280 -21.82 -41.10 11.05
CA LEU A 280 -20.81 -40.08 10.78
C LEU A 280 -20.92 -39.70 9.29
N SER A 281 -21.35 -38.47 9.01
CA SER A 281 -21.34 -37.94 7.64
C SER A 281 -19.90 -37.77 7.18
N LEU A 282 -19.53 -38.44 6.09
CA LEU A 282 -18.21 -38.28 5.46
C LEU A 282 -18.04 -36.83 4.95
N PRO A 283 -16.80 -36.30 4.93
CA PRO A 283 -16.54 -34.90 4.63
C PRO A 283 -16.69 -34.61 3.13
N GLN A 284 -17.49 -33.62 2.74
CA GLN A 284 -17.74 -33.26 1.34
C GLN A 284 -16.50 -32.62 0.67
N VAL A 285 -16.22 -32.98 -0.59
CA VAL A 285 -15.19 -32.33 -1.43
C VAL A 285 -15.83 -31.30 -2.35
N SER A 286 -15.92 -30.05 -1.88
CA SER A 286 -16.54 -28.92 -2.60
C SER A 286 -15.62 -28.19 -3.57
N ALA A 287 -14.30 -28.22 -3.37
CA ALA A 287 -13.34 -27.51 -4.21
C ALA A 287 -12.07 -28.32 -4.43
N ILE A 288 -11.52 -28.27 -5.66
CA ILE A 288 -10.24 -28.89 -6.03
C ILE A 288 -9.48 -27.94 -6.95
N ALA A 289 -8.17 -27.77 -6.72
CA ALA A 289 -7.29 -26.96 -7.55
C ALA A 289 -5.98 -27.71 -7.84
N ALA A 290 -5.56 -27.78 -9.10
CA ALA A 290 -4.28 -28.38 -9.48
C ALA A 290 -3.10 -27.38 -9.36
N TYR A 291 -1.90 -27.91 -9.13
CA TYR A 291 -0.62 -27.18 -9.14
C TYR A 291 0.51 -28.13 -9.62
N SER A 292 1.71 -27.62 -9.86
CA SER A 292 2.81 -28.35 -10.52
C SER A 292 3.17 -29.70 -9.87
N LYS A 293 3.17 -29.79 -8.53
CA LYS A 293 3.50 -31.04 -7.81
C LYS A 293 2.29 -31.97 -7.61
N GLY A 294 1.05 -31.50 -7.85
CA GLY A 294 -0.16 -32.30 -7.69
C GLY A 294 -1.47 -31.50 -7.62
N PHE A 295 -2.26 -31.68 -6.55
CA PHE A 295 -3.52 -30.95 -6.38
C PHE A 295 -3.87 -30.69 -4.91
N ALA A 296 -4.62 -29.63 -4.65
CA ALA A 296 -5.27 -29.32 -3.38
C ALA A 296 -6.75 -29.68 -3.45
N CYS A 297 -7.31 -30.26 -2.38
CA CYS A 297 -8.73 -30.55 -2.28
C CYS A 297 -9.29 -30.13 -0.90
N SER A 298 -10.53 -29.67 -0.87
CA SER A 298 -11.25 -29.44 0.38
C SER A 298 -11.56 -30.78 1.05
N ALA A 299 -11.27 -30.92 2.35
CA ALA A 299 -11.43 -32.15 3.11
C ALA A 299 -12.45 -31.94 4.25
N GLY A 300 -13.66 -31.55 3.87
CA GLY A 300 -14.71 -31.16 4.79
C GLY A 300 -14.54 -29.74 5.35
N PRO A 301 -15.29 -29.41 6.41
CA PRO A 301 -15.32 -28.07 6.96
C PRO A 301 -13.95 -27.60 7.46
N GLY A 302 -13.52 -26.43 6.98
CA GLY A 302 -12.33 -25.71 7.44
C GLY A 302 -10.98 -26.32 7.08
N ARG A 303 -10.94 -27.36 6.22
CA ARG A 303 -9.73 -28.15 5.95
C ARG A 303 -9.44 -28.27 4.46
N VAL A 304 -8.16 -28.14 4.11
CA VAL A 304 -7.64 -28.37 2.75
C VAL A 304 -6.48 -29.35 2.84
N LEU A 305 -6.54 -30.42 2.05
CA LEU A 305 -5.48 -31.41 1.92
C LEU A 305 -4.71 -31.20 0.63
N LEU A 306 -3.38 -31.25 0.72
CA LEU A 306 -2.47 -31.25 -0.42
C LEU A 306 -2.08 -32.68 -0.77
N PHE A 307 -2.16 -32.99 -2.06
CA PHE A 307 -1.78 -34.26 -2.65
C PHE A 307 -0.65 -34.06 -3.64
N GLU A 308 0.47 -34.74 -3.42
CA GLU A 308 1.63 -34.70 -4.31
C GLU A 308 1.77 -36.01 -5.09
N LYS A 309 2.26 -35.88 -6.32
CA LYS A 309 2.48 -37.02 -7.21
C LYS A 309 3.70 -37.83 -6.75
N ILE A 310 3.53 -39.14 -6.61
CA ILE A 310 4.64 -40.07 -6.39
C ILE A 310 5.19 -40.50 -7.76
N GLU A 311 6.45 -40.15 -8.05
CA GLU A 311 7.10 -40.39 -9.34
C GLU A 311 7.12 -41.87 -9.74
N GLU A 312 7.24 -42.79 -8.78
CA GLU A 312 7.44 -44.22 -9.06
C GLU A 312 6.18 -45.00 -9.47
N LYS A 313 4.97 -44.52 -9.13
CA LYS A 313 3.72 -45.30 -9.33
C LYS A 313 2.56 -44.54 -9.96
N GLY A 314 2.71 -43.25 -10.26
CA GLY A 314 1.64 -42.45 -10.89
C GLY A 314 0.41 -42.23 -10.00
N PHE A 315 0.51 -42.49 -8.70
CA PHE A 315 -0.50 -42.20 -7.68
C PHE A 315 -0.18 -40.89 -6.95
N TYR A 316 -1.19 -40.37 -6.26
CA TYR A 316 -1.06 -39.21 -5.41
C TYR A 316 -1.08 -39.62 -3.95
N ARG A 317 -0.23 -38.99 -3.14
CA ARG A 317 -0.19 -39.19 -1.69
C ARG A 317 -0.46 -37.87 -0.99
N GLU A 318 -1.23 -37.93 0.08
CA GLU A 318 -1.43 -36.81 1.00
C GLU A 318 -0.07 -36.36 1.53
N SER A 319 0.29 -35.10 1.25
CA SER A 319 1.53 -34.50 1.73
C SER A 319 1.31 -33.73 3.02
N ARG A 320 0.26 -32.89 3.08
CA ARG A 320 -0.02 -31.99 4.21
C ARG A 320 -1.50 -31.62 4.34
N GLU A 321 -1.88 -31.22 5.55
CA GLU A 321 -3.18 -30.62 5.90
C GLU A 321 -3.00 -29.12 6.23
N ILE A 322 -3.86 -28.29 5.63
CA ILE A 322 -3.98 -26.85 5.91
C ILE A 322 -5.35 -26.62 6.56
N ARG A 323 -5.38 -25.87 7.66
CA ARG A 323 -6.63 -25.55 8.40
C ARG A 323 -6.93 -24.06 8.43
N ILE A 324 -8.21 -23.73 8.43
CA ILE A 324 -8.67 -22.38 8.72
C ILE A 324 -8.38 -22.08 10.20
N PRO A 325 -7.86 -20.89 10.54
CA PRO A 325 -7.56 -20.53 11.93
C PRO A 325 -8.86 -20.40 12.73
N VAL A 326 -8.79 -20.76 14.01
CA VAL A 326 -9.86 -20.45 14.97
C VAL A 326 -9.84 -18.96 15.27
N ASP A 327 -10.97 -18.28 15.12
CA ASP A 327 -11.09 -16.86 15.42
C ASP A 327 -10.88 -16.61 16.92
N PRO A 328 -9.85 -15.83 17.33
CA PRO A 328 -9.57 -15.59 18.76
C PRO A 328 -10.71 -14.87 19.49
N GLN A 329 -11.52 -14.12 18.75
CA GLN A 329 -12.62 -13.29 19.26
C GLN A 329 -14.00 -13.95 19.12
N SER A 330 -14.07 -15.19 18.60
CA SER A 330 -15.31 -15.96 18.57
C SER A 330 -15.57 -16.64 19.91
N ASN A 331 -16.80 -16.53 20.41
CA ASN A 331 -17.23 -17.20 21.64
C ASN A 331 -17.50 -18.70 21.45
N ASP A 332 -17.61 -19.18 20.20
CA ASP A 332 -17.82 -20.58 19.85
C ASP A 332 -16.69 -21.04 18.90
N PRO A 333 -15.60 -21.64 19.44
CA PRO A 333 -14.46 -22.13 18.66
C PRO A 333 -14.84 -23.15 17.58
N SER A 334 -16.02 -23.76 17.66
CA SER A 334 -16.48 -24.74 16.66
C SER A 334 -16.99 -24.08 15.37
N GLN A 335 -17.18 -22.76 15.33
CA GLN A 335 -17.78 -22.06 14.19
C GLN A 335 -16.80 -21.78 13.04
N SER A 336 -15.51 -21.60 13.33
CA SER A 336 -14.46 -21.45 12.31
C SER A 336 -14.25 -22.76 11.54
N ASP A 337 -14.26 -23.86 12.26
CA ASP A 337 -14.05 -25.20 11.72
C ASP A 337 -15.25 -25.70 10.92
N LYS A 338 -16.42 -25.06 10.99
CA LYS A 338 -17.64 -25.42 10.25
C LYS A 338 -17.79 -24.70 8.89
N GLN A 339 -16.75 -24.01 8.42
CA GLN A 339 -16.79 -23.28 7.16
C GLN A 339 -16.39 -24.16 5.98
N ASP A 340 -17.29 -24.35 5.01
CA ASP A 340 -16.95 -25.08 3.79
C ASP A 340 -16.12 -24.20 2.84
N VAL A 341 -15.06 -24.77 2.29
CA VAL A 341 -14.22 -24.13 1.27
C VAL A 341 -14.90 -24.27 -0.08
N LEU A 342 -15.31 -23.17 -0.69
CA LEU A 342 -16.10 -23.18 -1.94
C LEU A 342 -15.25 -23.07 -3.20
N CYS A 343 -14.17 -22.30 -3.15
CA CYS A 343 -13.28 -22.10 -4.30
C CYS A 343 -11.84 -21.96 -3.82
N MET A 344 -10.90 -22.53 -4.57
CA MET A 344 -9.47 -22.42 -4.33
C MET A 344 -8.76 -21.98 -5.61
N CYS A 345 -7.75 -21.14 -5.48
CA CYS A 345 -6.95 -20.69 -6.61
C CYS A 345 -5.48 -20.51 -6.19
N PHE A 346 -4.57 -21.08 -6.96
CA PHE A 346 -3.13 -20.81 -6.84
C PHE A 346 -2.75 -19.55 -7.61
N SER A 347 -1.72 -18.84 -7.13
CA SER A 347 -1.05 -17.78 -7.87
C SER A 347 -0.34 -18.36 -9.11
N PRO A 348 -0.08 -17.56 -10.17
CA PRO A 348 0.63 -18.09 -11.35
C PRO A 348 2.00 -18.70 -11.03
N SER A 349 2.71 -18.17 -10.04
CA SER A 349 3.97 -18.70 -9.49
C SER A 349 3.81 -19.90 -8.55
N GLU A 350 2.58 -20.20 -8.13
CA GLU A 350 2.24 -21.19 -7.09
C GLU A 350 2.82 -20.89 -5.70
N GLU A 351 3.24 -19.64 -5.44
CA GLU A 351 3.71 -19.21 -4.11
C GLU A 351 2.58 -18.97 -3.12
N MET A 352 1.39 -18.58 -3.59
CA MET A 352 0.24 -18.23 -2.76
C MET A 352 -0.99 -19.06 -3.15
N LEU A 353 -1.67 -19.60 -2.14
CA LEU A 353 -2.96 -20.27 -2.29
C LEU A 353 -4.05 -19.43 -1.61
N ILE A 354 -5.13 -19.13 -2.34
CA ILE A 354 -6.31 -18.45 -1.80
C ILE A 354 -7.48 -19.41 -1.74
N ALA A 355 -8.22 -19.36 -0.63
CA ALA A 355 -9.46 -20.09 -0.41
C ALA A 355 -10.61 -19.13 -0.06
N SER A 356 -11.76 -19.30 -0.71
CA SER A 356 -13.01 -18.66 -0.31
C SER A 356 -13.90 -19.62 0.47
N THR A 357 -14.66 -19.11 1.42
CA THR A 357 -15.55 -19.92 2.27
C THR A 357 -17.02 -19.57 2.12
N SER A 358 -17.88 -20.47 2.59
CA SER A 358 -19.33 -20.26 2.67
C SER A 358 -19.77 -19.14 3.62
N LYS A 359 -18.89 -18.68 4.53
CA LYS A 359 -19.14 -17.50 5.40
C LYS A 359 -18.65 -16.18 4.81
N ASN A 360 -18.52 -16.08 3.49
CA ASN A 360 -18.04 -14.88 2.79
C ASN A 360 -16.64 -14.41 3.23
N GLN A 361 -15.75 -15.34 3.60
CA GLN A 361 -14.38 -15.01 3.97
C GLN A 361 -13.38 -15.36 2.86
N LEU A 362 -12.27 -14.62 2.83
CA LEU A 362 -11.11 -14.91 1.99
C LEU A 362 -9.90 -15.19 2.88
N TYR A 363 -9.31 -16.35 2.64
CA TYR A 363 -8.12 -16.82 3.34
C TYR A 363 -6.97 -16.99 2.34
N SER A 364 -5.76 -16.72 2.79
CA SER A 364 -4.53 -16.94 2.02
C SER A 364 -3.47 -17.67 2.82
N ILE A 365 -2.61 -18.40 2.13
CA ILE A 365 -1.42 -19.01 2.71
C ILE A 365 -0.27 -18.97 1.71
N THR A 366 0.94 -18.67 2.21
CA THR A 366 2.17 -18.72 1.42
C THR A 366 2.78 -20.11 1.51
N MET A 367 3.04 -20.74 0.36
CA MET A 367 3.55 -22.10 0.25
C MET A 367 4.98 -22.26 0.80
N SER A 368 5.82 -21.23 0.70
CA SER A 368 7.21 -21.26 1.22
C SER A 368 7.28 -21.36 2.75
N LEU A 369 6.36 -20.70 3.46
CA LEU A 369 6.24 -20.79 4.92
C LEU A 369 5.90 -22.21 5.39
N MET A 370 5.32 -23.03 4.52
CA MET A 370 5.01 -24.43 4.84
C MET A 370 6.28 -25.28 4.93
N GLU A 371 7.30 -25.04 4.10
CA GLU A 371 8.50 -25.89 4.08
C GLU A 371 9.32 -25.82 5.39
N ILE A 372 9.19 -24.71 6.14
CA ILE A 372 9.98 -24.40 7.34
C ILE A 372 9.38 -25.05 8.62
N SER A 373 8.06 -25.20 8.70
CA SER A 373 7.36 -25.73 9.89
C SER A 373 7.20 -27.25 9.84
N LYS A 374 8.27 -28.01 10.15
CA LYS A 374 8.15 -29.46 10.34
C LYS A 374 7.47 -29.77 11.69
N GLY A 375 6.19 -30.13 11.67
CA GLY A 375 5.49 -30.78 12.80
C GLY A 375 4.12 -30.21 13.17
N GLU A 376 3.81 -28.96 12.80
CA GLU A 376 2.49 -28.34 13.06
C GLU A 376 1.65 -28.24 11.78
N PRO A 377 0.31 -28.40 11.86
CA PRO A 377 -0.56 -28.21 10.70
C PRO A 377 -0.51 -26.75 10.24
N ALA A 378 -0.32 -26.55 8.94
CA ALA A 378 -0.28 -25.22 8.35
C ALA A 378 -1.65 -24.53 8.52
N ARG A 379 -1.65 -23.21 8.75
CA ARG A 379 -2.87 -22.44 8.95
C ARG A 379 -3.01 -21.36 7.89
N PHE A 380 -4.24 -21.17 7.44
CA PHE A 380 -4.59 -20.01 6.65
C PHE A 380 -4.49 -18.73 7.48
N GLU A 381 -4.31 -17.61 6.79
CA GLU A 381 -4.44 -16.27 7.34
C GLU A 381 -5.55 -15.52 6.60
N TYR A 382 -6.16 -14.51 7.25
CA TYR A 382 -7.12 -13.65 6.57
C TYR A 382 -6.40 -12.85 5.49
N LEU A 383 -6.90 -12.93 4.25
CA LEU A 383 -6.33 -12.17 3.14
C LEU A 383 -6.59 -10.67 3.27
N MET A 384 -7.75 -10.31 3.83
CA MET A 384 -8.15 -8.94 4.12
C MET A 384 -8.45 -8.81 5.62
N TYR A 385 -9.73 -8.76 5.97
CA TYR A 385 -10.27 -8.71 7.31
C TYR A 385 -11.47 -9.65 7.39
N PRO A 386 -11.89 -10.09 8.59
CA PRO A 386 -13.15 -10.80 8.77
C PRO A 386 -14.34 -9.96 8.26
N LEU A 387 -14.96 -10.39 7.16
CA LEU A 387 -16.10 -9.73 6.52
C LEU A 387 -17.44 -10.17 7.13
N HIS A 388 -18.53 -9.43 6.87
CA HIS A 388 -19.86 -9.90 7.25
C HIS A 388 -20.28 -11.11 6.42
N SER A 389 -20.76 -12.16 7.09
CA SER A 389 -21.21 -13.41 6.44
C SER A 389 -22.69 -13.39 6.07
N ALA A 390 -23.46 -12.46 6.64
CA ALA A 390 -24.89 -12.30 6.43
C ALA A 390 -25.31 -10.83 6.33
N SER A 391 -26.59 -10.61 6.06
CA SER A 391 -27.21 -9.28 5.94
C SER A 391 -26.82 -8.32 7.05
N ILE A 392 -26.30 -7.15 6.67
CA ILE A 392 -26.00 -6.05 7.61
C ILE A 392 -27.30 -5.32 7.92
N THR A 393 -27.67 -5.28 9.20
CA THR A 393 -28.96 -4.76 9.68
C THR A 393 -28.86 -3.32 10.17
N GLY A 394 -27.70 -2.91 10.68
CA GLY A 394 -27.48 -1.57 11.22
C GLY A 394 -26.13 -0.98 10.80
N LEU A 395 -26.12 0.35 10.69
CA LEU A 395 -24.97 1.17 10.31
C LEU A 395 -25.01 2.45 11.14
N ALA A 396 -23.87 2.85 11.71
CA ALA A 396 -23.72 4.12 12.40
C ALA A 396 -22.36 4.76 12.14
N THR A 397 -22.30 6.09 12.13
CA THR A 397 -21.08 6.89 11.95
C THR A 397 -20.70 7.61 13.23
N CYS A 398 -19.41 7.85 13.41
CA CYS A 398 -18.89 8.71 14.47
C CYS A 398 -18.60 10.13 13.94
N ILE A 399 -18.78 11.15 14.78
CA ILE A 399 -18.50 12.55 14.42
C ILE A 399 -17.04 12.90 14.72
N ARG A 400 -16.52 12.49 15.90
CA ARG A 400 -15.17 12.86 16.36
C ARG A 400 -14.05 11.97 15.84
N LYS A 401 -14.36 10.80 15.31
CA LYS A 401 -13.39 9.80 14.83
C LYS A 401 -13.83 9.25 13.48
N PRO A 402 -12.90 8.77 12.64
CA PRO A 402 -13.24 8.23 11.33
C PRO A 402 -13.77 6.78 11.44
N LEU A 403 -14.72 6.54 12.35
CA LEU A 403 -15.23 5.21 12.67
C LEU A 403 -16.66 4.99 12.16
N ILE A 404 -16.90 3.76 11.70
CA ILE A 404 -18.20 3.24 11.32
C ILE A 404 -18.46 1.99 12.14
N ALA A 405 -19.66 1.85 12.70
CA ALA A 405 -20.10 0.60 13.29
C ALA A 405 -21.13 -0.09 12.41
N THR A 406 -20.95 -1.37 12.20
CA THR A 406 -21.93 -2.25 11.54
C THR A 406 -22.34 -3.39 12.45
N CYS A 407 -23.59 -3.81 12.32
CA CYS A 407 -24.10 -5.01 12.96
C CYS A 407 -24.85 -5.88 11.95
N SER A 408 -24.83 -7.19 12.15
CA SER A 408 -25.39 -8.14 11.20
C SER A 408 -26.07 -9.31 11.90
N VAL A 409 -26.89 -10.01 11.12
CA VAL A 409 -27.52 -11.29 11.49
C VAL A 409 -26.47 -12.39 11.71
N ASP A 410 -25.23 -12.20 11.24
CA ASP A 410 -24.10 -13.07 11.57
C ASP A 410 -23.66 -13.00 13.04
N ARG A 411 -24.44 -12.33 13.89
CA ARG A 411 -24.24 -12.18 15.33
C ARG A 411 -22.99 -11.40 15.69
N SER A 412 -22.45 -10.62 14.76
CA SER A 412 -21.26 -9.82 15.01
C SER A 412 -21.51 -8.33 14.96
N VAL A 413 -20.64 -7.63 15.69
CA VAL A 413 -20.48 -6.18 15.62
C VAL A 413 -19.07 -5.89 15.14
N ARG A 414 -18.95 -5.00 14.16
CA ARG A 414 -17.68 -4.61 13.56
C ARG A 414 -17.54 -3.09 13.57
N ILE A 415 -16.34 -2.62 13.90
CA ILE A 415 -15.97 -1.21 13.84
C ILE A 415 -14.90 -1.06 12.76
N TRP A 416 -15.21 -0.24 11.76
CA TRP A 416 -14.35 0.03 10.61
C TRP A 416 -13.82 1.44 10.69
N ASN A 417 -12.60 1.66 10.21
CA ASN A 417 -12.06 2.98 9.95
C ASN A 417 -12.19 3.28 8.45
N TYR A 418 -12.93 4.33 8.11
CA TYR A 418 -13.19 4.68 6.71
C TYR A 418 -12.11 5.53 6.05
N GLU A 419 -11.18 6.08 6.83
CA GLU A 419 -10.03 6.82 6.31
C GLU A 419 -8.90 5.86 5.92
N SER A 420 -8.54 4.94 6.81
CA SER A 420 -7.54 3.90 6.55
C SER A 420 -8.09 2.71 5.75
N ASN A 421 -9.41 2.56 5.67
CA ASN A 421 -10.11 1.40 5.10
C ASN A 421 -9.73 0.07 5.79
N THR A 422 -9.63 0.09 7.12
CA THR A 422 -9.25 -1.06 7.96
C THR A 422 -10.38 -1.47 8.89
N LEU A 423 -10.41 -2.75 9.28
CA LEU A 423 -11.22 -3.20 10.42
C LEU A 423 -10.43 -2.92 11.71
N GLU A 424 -11.01 -2.14 12.62
CA GLU A 424 -10.39 -1.80 13.91
C GLU A 424 -10.77 -2.80 15.00
N LEU A 425 -12.07 -3.07 15.15
CA LEU A 425 -12.59 -3.98 16.17
C LEU A 425 -13.63 -4.93 15.60
N PHE A 426 -13.64 -6.16 16.09
CA PHE A 426 -14.64 -7.17 15.76
C PHE A 426 -15.00 -7.97 17.01
N LYS A 427 -16.29 -8.32 17.14
CA LYS A 427 -16.75 -9.21 18.21
C LYS A 427 -17.98 -9.99 17.77
N GLU A 428 -17.97 -11.29 18.02
CA GLU A 428 -19.11 -12.19 17.77
C GLU A 428 -19.86 -12.49 19.07
N TYR A 429 -21.18 -12.53 18.99
CA TYR A 429 -22.10 -12.74 20.11
C TYR A 429 -22.96 -13.99 19.88
N GLN A 430 -23.61 -14.47 20.93
CA GLN A 430 -24.53 -15.63 20.83
C GLN A 430 -25.86 -15.27 20.17
N GLU A 431 -26.27 -14.01 20.32
CA GLU A 431 -27.56 -13.48 19.86
C GLU A 431 -27.37 -12.58 18.64
N GLU A 432 -28.38 -12.51 17.78
CA GLU A 432 -28.38 -11.63 16.60
C GLU A 432 -28.48 -10.16 16.99
N ALA A 433 -27.74 -9.31 16.28
CA ALA A 433 -27.83 -7.86 16.41
C ALA A 433 -28.73 -7.27 15.30
N TYR A 434 -29.70 -6.44 15.68
CA TYR A 434 -30.66 -5.84 14.74
C TYR A 434 -30.40 -4.38 14.45
N THR A 435 -29.78 -3.65 15.36
CA THR A 435 -29.52 -2.21 15.21
C THR A 435 -28.29 -1.81 16.00
N ILE A 436 -27.63 -0.76 15.54
CA ILE A 436 -26.44 -0.21 16.17
C ILE A 436 -26.44 1.31 16.05
N SER A 437 -25.99 1.99 17.10
CA SER A 437 -25.74 3.43 17.08
C SER A 437 -24.44 3.73 17.81
N LEU A 438 -23.57 4.51 17.17
CA LEU A 438 -22.35 5.03 17.77
C LEU A 438 -22.62 6.34 18.51
N HIS A 439 -21.98 6.51 19.65
CA HIS A 439 -21.96 7.79 20.33
C HIS A 439 -21.02 8.76 19.59
N PRO A 440 -21.34 10.06 19.48
CA PRO A 440 -20.54 11.04 18.75
C PRO A 440 -19.05 11.14 19.16
N SER A 441 -18.70 10.73 20.38
CA SER A 441 -17.31 10.67 20.87
C SER A 441 -16.50 9.49 20.34
N GLY A 442 -17.15 8.42 19.88
CA GLY A 442 -16.49 7.19 19.42
C GLY A 442 -15.98 6.28 20.54
N HIS A 443 -16.43 6.46 21.79
CA HIS A 443 -16.08 5.58 22.93
C HIS A 443 -17.20 4.64 23.35
N TYR A 444 -18.44 4.94 22.96
CA TYR A 444 -19.62 4.18 23.35
C TYR A 444 -20.41 3.76 22.12
N VAL A 445 -21.03 2.59 22.21
CA VAL A 445 -21.93 2.07 21.19
C VAL A 445 -23.14 1.43 21.87
N VAL A 446 -24.34 1.65 21.30
CA VAL A 446 -25.56 0.98 21.72
C VAL A 446 -25.95 -0.03 20.65
N VAL A 447 -26.09 -1.29 21.05
CA VAL A 447 -26.45 -2.39 20.16
C VAL A 447 -27.74 -3.04 20.65
N GLY A 448 -28.71 -3.14 19.76
CA GLY A 448 -29.97 -3.84 20.00
C GLY A 448 -29.86 -5.29 19.57
N PHE A 449 -29.76 -6.21 20.53
CA PHE A 449 -29.79 -7.64 20.28
C PHE A 449 -31.22 -8.18 20.33
N ALA A 450 -31.39 -9.44 19.91
CA ALA A 450 -32.66 -10.16 20.02
C ALA A 450 -33.17 -10.24 21.47
N ASP A 451 -32.27 -10.42 22.43
CA ASP A 451 -32.58 -10.55 23.85
C ASP A 451 -32.75 -9.20 24.56
N LYS A 452 -31.77 -8.31 24.44
CA LYS A 452 -31.64 -7.07 25.22
C LYS A 452 -30.95 -5.98 24.42
N LEU A 453 -31.13 -4.74 24.87
CA LEU A 453 -30.37 -3.59 24.39
C LEU A 453 -29.13 -3.42 25.28
N ARG A 454 -27.94 -3.32 24.69
CA ARG A 454 -26.67 -3.23 25.42
C ARG A 454 -25.95 -1.94 25.05
N LEU A 455 -25.57 -1.16 26.06
CA LEU A 455 -24.61 -0.06 25.94
C LEU A 455 -23.23 -0.62 26.23
N MET A 456 -22.30 -0.42 25.29
CA MET A 456 -20.97 -1.00 25.30
C MET A 456 -19.90 0.09 25.17
N ASN A 457 -18.73 -0.17 25.75
CA ASN A 457 -17.53 0.64 25.61
C ASN A 457 -16.67 0.08 24.49
N LEU A 458 -16.17 0.97 23.64
CA LEU A 458 -15.18 0.70 22.61
C LEU A 458 -13.79 0.94 23.21
N LEU A 459 -13.10 -0.15 23.55
CA LEU A 459 -11.72 -0.13 24.04
C LEU A 459 -10.75 -0.31 22.87
N ILE A 460 -9.45 -0.20 23.13
CA ILE A 460 -8.39 -0.38 22.11
C ILE A 460 -8.45 -1.75 21.41
N ASP A 461 -8.65 -2.84 22.16
CA ASP A 461 -8.55 -4.22 21.65
C ASP A 461 -9.88 -4.99 21.74
N ASP A 462 -10.94 -4.42 22.36
CA ASP A 462 -12.18 -5.16 22.67
C ASP A 462 -13.44 -4.26 22.78
N ILE A 463 -14.61 -4.87 22.60
CA ILE A 463 -15.93 -4.26 22.79
C ILE A 463 -16.58 -4.88 24.05
N ARG A 464 -16.72 -4.11 25.13
CA ARG A 464 -17.23 -4.61 26.42
C ARG A 464 -18.58 -4.00 26.77
N SER A 465 -19.55 -4.83 27.19
CA SER A 465 -20.84 -4.35 27.68
C SER A 465 -20.70 -3.66 29.03
N PHE A 466 -21.16 -2.42 29.08
CA PHE A 466 -21.15 -1.59 30.29
C PHE A 466 -22.51 -1.60 31.00
N LYS A 467 -23.62 -1.54 30.24
CA LYS A 467 -24.98 -1.55 30.79
C LYS A 467 -25.94 -2.31 29.87
N GLU A 468 -26.85 -3.08 30.47
CA GLU A 468 -27.92 -3.77 29.74
C GLU A 468 -29.29 -3.21 30.12
N TYR A 469 -30.17 -3.08 29.12
CA TYR A 469 -31.55 -2.65 29.27
C TYR A 469 -32.48 -3.79 28.83
N PRO A 470 -33.59 -4.04 29.56
CA PRO A 470 -34.54 -5.12 29.27
C PRO A 470 -35.48 -4.78 28.10
N VAL A 471 -34.94 -4.27 27.00
CA VAL A 471 -35.65 -3.99 25.75
C VAL A 471 -35.32 -5.11 24.76
N ARG A 472 -36.29 -5.99 24.49
CA ARG A 472 -36.10 -7.16 23.63
C ARG A 472 -36.34 -6.83 22.17
N GLY A 473 -35.54 -7.39 21.26
CA GLY A 473 -35.73 -7.28 19.82
C GLY A 473 -35.80 -5.83 19.31
N CYS A 474 -35.01 -4.93 19.88
CA CYS A 474 -34.94 -3.53 19.47
C CYS A 474 -34.54 -3.46 17.99
N LYS A 475 -35.40 -2.93 17.12
CA LYS A 475 -35.16 -2.85 15.67
C LYS A 475 -34.55 -1.54 15.21
N GLU A 476 -34.58 -0.51 16.04
CA GLU A 476 -34.02 0.81 15.74
C GLU A 476 -33.52 1.45 17.04
N CYS A 477 -32.28 1.94 17.03
CA CYS A 477 -31.71 2.77 18.09
C CYS A 477 -30.92 3.92 17.46
N CYS A 478 -30.90 5.07 18.13
CA CYS A 478 -30.14 6.24 17.66
C CYS A 478 -29.72 7.11 18.84
N PHE A 479 -28.43 7.45 18.90
CA PHE A 479 -27.92 8.51 19.77
C PHE A 479 -28.36 9.88 19.27
N SER A 480 -28.49 10.83 20.19
CA SER A 480 -28.67 12.24 19.88
C SER A 480 -27.35 12.86 19.36
N ASN A 481 -27.42 14.01 18.69
CA ASN A 481 -26.24 14.65 18.09
C ASN A 481 -25.21 15.08 19.14
N GLY A 482 -25.67 15.52 20.31
CA GLY A 482 -24.83 15.82 21.47
C GLY A 482 -24.44 14.58 22.30
N GLY A 483 -25.00 13.40 22.00
CA GLY A 483 -24.71 12.13 22.68
C GLY A 483 -25.25 12.00 24.11
N HIS A 484 -25.89 13.03 24.67
CA HIS A 484 -26.41 13.04 26.02
C HIS A 484 -27.68 12.18 26.19
N LEU A 485 -28.38 11.88 25.09
CA LEU A 485 -29.54 11.00 25.04
C LEU A 485 -29.37 9.91 23.97
N PHE A 486 -30.12 8.82 24.12
CA PHE A 486 -30.35 7.87 23.04
C PHE A 486 -31.79 7.34 23.04
N ALA A 487 -32.31 7.10 21.84
CA ALA A 487 -33.63 6.54 21.60
C ALA A 487 -33.52 5.04 21.30
N ALA A 488 -34.43 4.25 21.86
CA ALA A 488 -34.54 2.82 21.59
C ALA A 488 -36.01 2.43 21.35
N VAL A 489 -36.26 1.78 20.21
CA VAL A 489 -37.61 1.38 19.80
C VAL A 489 -37.96 0.00 20.36
N ASN A 490 -39.07 -0.08 21.08
CA ASN A 490 -39.64 -1.32 21.60
C ASN A 490 -41.05 -1.53 21.04
N GLY A 491 -41.14 -2.23 19.91
CA GLY A 491 -42.40 -2.44 19.19
C GLY A 491 -42.98 -1.14 18.63
N ASN A 492 -43.95 -0.56 19.33
CA ASN A 492 -44.65 0.67 18.95
C ASN A 492 -44.39 1.85 19.92
N VAL A 493 -43.51 1.66 20.91
CA VAL A 493 -43.11 2.68 21.89
C VAL A 493 -41.64 3.04 21.68
N ILE A 494 -41.31 4.32 21.84
CA ILE A 494 -39.92 4.79 21.84
C ILE A 494 -39.53 5.10 23.28
N HIS A 495 -38.46 4.48 23.76
CA HIS A 495 -37.84 4.77 25.05
C HIS A 495 -36.68 5.73 24.87
N ILE A 496 -36.63 6.80 25.65
CA ILE A 496 -35.54 7.77 25.68
C ILE A 496 -34.74 7.59 26.95
N PHE A 497 -33.45 7.30 26.80
CA PHE A 497 -32.52 7.10 27.89
C PHE A 497 -31.48 8.21 27.91
N SER A 498 -30.99 8.54 29.10
CA SER A 498 -29.83 9.43 29.26
C SER A 498 -28.54 8.60 29.27
N THR A 499 -27.54 9.04 28.50
CA THR A 499 -26.22 8.40 28.46
C THR A 499 -25.44 8.64 29.75
N THR A 500 -25.68 9.77 30.44
CA THR A 500 -24.97 10.14 31.66
C THR A 500 -25.55 9.48 32.91
N SER A 501 -26.87 9.50 33.07
CA SER A 501 -27.53 8.89 34.25
C SER A 501 -27.85 7.41 34.04
N LEU A 502 -27.86 6.92 32.79
CA LEU A 502 -28.23 5.56 32.39
C LEU A 502 -29.69 5.19 32.72
N GLU A 503 -30.53 6.17 33.03
CA GLU A 503 -31.94 5.99 33.35
C GLU A 503 -32.85 6.33 32.16
N ASN A 504 -34.08 5.82 32.19
CA ASN A 504 -35.12 6.14 31.22
C ASN A 504 -35.78 7.48 31.62
N ILE A 505 -35.68 8.48 30.75
CA ILE A 505 -36.26 9.81 30.97
C ILE A 505 -37.72 9.86 30.54
N SER A 506 -38.02 9.34 29.34
CA SER A 506 -39.36 9.47 28.75
C SER A 506 -39.73 8.32 27.82
N ASN A 507 -41.03 8.05 27.74
CA ASN A 507 -41.62 7.01 26.91
C ASN A 507 -42.63 7.62 25.94
N LEU A 508 -42.29 7.67 24.66
CA LEU A 508 -43.13 8.24 23.62
C LEU A 508 -44.08 7.16 23.11
N LYS A 509 -45.37 7.29 23.45
CA LYS A 509 -46.41 6.29 23.11
C LYS A 509 -47.36 6.87 22.08
N GLY A 510 -47.53 6.15 20.96
CA GLY A 510 -48.51 6.61 20.00
C GLY A 510 -48.66 5.93 18.66
N HIS A 511 -47.60 5.30 18.17
CA HIS A 511 -47.73 4.48 16.98
C HIS A 511 -48.65 3.29 17.25
N THR A 512 -49.48 2.99 16.26
CA THR A 512 -50.36 1.80 16.29
C THR A 512 -49.65 0.60 15.67
N GLY A 513 -48.71 0.84 14.77
CA GLY A 513 -47.87 -0.17 14.13
C GLY A 513 -46.45 -0.20 14.68
N LYS A 514 -45.63 -1.07 14.09
CA LYS A 514 -44.18 -1.13 14.37
C LYS A 514 -43.51 0.11 13.79
N ILE A 515 -42.65 0.73 14.60
CA ILE A 515 -41.80 1.86 14.18
C ILE A 515 -40.62 1.30 13.39
N ARG A 516 -40.27 1.95 12.27
CA ARG A 516 -39.21 1.49 11.35
C ARG A 516 -37.96 2.36 11.39
N SER A 517 -38.12 3.66 11.64
CA SER A 517 -36.98 4.59 11.70
C SER A 517 -37.31 5.78 12.60
N VAL A 518 -36.27 6.27 13.26
CA VAL A 518 -36.31 7.38 14.21
C VAL A 518 -35.11 8.29 13.94
N VAL A 519 -35.33 9.61 13.92
CA VAL A 519 -34.28 10.61 13.68
C VAL A 519 -34.40 11.77 14.67
N TRP A 520 -33.26 12.24 15.16
CA TRP A 520 -33.17 13.42 16.03
C TRP A 520 -33.12 14.70 15.20
N ASN A 521 -33.73 15.77 15.72
CA ASN A 521 -33.50 17.11 15.17
C ASN A 521 -32.08 17.60 15.52
N THR A 522 -31.54 18.55 14.75
CA THR A 522 -30.18 19.10 14.92
C THR A 522 -29.91 19.60 16.35
N ASP A 523 -30.92 20.20 16.99
CA ASP A 523 -30.85 20.74 18.35
C ASP A 523 -31.14 19.70 19.47
N ASP A 524 -31.37 18.43 19.13
CA ASP A 524 -31.77 17.35 20.06
C ASP A 524 -33.07 17.61 20.86
N SER A 525 -33.81 18.68 20.58
CA SER A 525 -35.05 19.06 21.29
C SER A 525 -36.29 18.26 20.84
N LYS A 526 -36.24 17.75 19.61
CA LYS A 526 -37.33 17.05 18.95
C LYS A 526 -36.85 15.74 18.35
N LEU A 527 -37.78 14.80 18.23
CA LEU A 527 -37.56 13.48 17.65
C LEU A 527 -38.64 13.21 16.61
N ILE A 528 -38.26 12.69 15.43
CA ILE A 528 -39.19 12.30 14.38
C ILE A 528 -39.21 10.78 14.30
N SER A 529 -40.40 10.19 14.18
CA SER A 529 -40.57 8.75 14.02
C SER A 529 -41.51 8.42 12.88
N CYS A 530 -41.21 7.32 12.16
CA CYS A 530 -42.08 6.79 11.12
C CYS A 530 -42.34 5.29 11.34
N GLY A 531 -43.53 4.85 10.92
CA GLY A 531 -43.99 3.48 11.18
C GLY A 531 -44.78 2.83 10.05
N THR A 532 -45.00 1.54 10.24
CA THR A 532 -45.85 0.69 9.39
C THR A 532 -47.34 1.05 9.46
N ASP A 533 -47.73 1.90 10.40
CA ASP A 533 -49.07 2.47 10.50
C ASP A 533 -49.33 3.62 9.52
N GLY A 534 -48.32 4.00 8.73
CA GLY A 534 -48.41 5.09 7.78
C GLY A 534 -48.45 6.46 8.45
N ALA A 535 -47.98 6.56 9.69
CA ALA A 535 -47.83 7.81 10.40
C ALA A 535 -46.36 8.25 10.46
N VAL A 536 -46.15 9.56 10.31
CA VAL A 536 -44.93 10.27 10.69
C VAL A 536 -45.29 11.22 11.83
N TYR A 537 -44.66 11.04 12.99
CA TYR A 537 -44.89 11.88 14.17
C TYR A 537 -43.65 12.69 14.51
N GLU A 538 -43.86 13.94 14.92
CA GLU A 538 -42.86 14.81 15.53
C GLU A 538 -43.14 14.90 17.04
N TRP A 539 -42.13 14.57 17.84
CA TRP A 539 -42.21 14.52 19.28
C TRP A 539 -41.39 15.64 19.89
N ASN A 540 -41.98 16.35 20.85
CA ASN A 540 -41.24 17.28 21.69
C ASN A 540 -40.79 16.55 22.96
N LEU A 541 -39.48 16.51 23.19
CA LEU A 541 -38.89 15.74 24.29
C LEU A 541 -39.04 16.42 25.65
N SER A 542 -39.17 17.75 25.68
CA SER A 542 -39.39 18.48 26.94
C SER A 542 -40.78 18.20 27.53
N THR A 543 -41.77 17.95 26.68
CA THR A 543 -43.16 17.68 27.10
C THR A 543 -43.55 16.21 27.00
N GLY A 544 -42.81 15.41 26.22
CA GLY A 544 -43.13 14.01 25.91
C GLY A 544 -44.39 13.83 25.06
N LYS A 545 -44.89 14.90 24.42
CA LYS A 545 -46.12 14.91 23.60
C LYS A 545 -45.79 15.03 22.11
N ARG A 546 -46.75 14.64 21.28
CA ARG A 546 -46.72 14.82 19.81
C ARG A 546 -47.04 16.27 19.50
N GLU A 547 -46.22 16.93 18.69
CA GLU A 547 -46.49 18.28 18.20
C GLU A 547 -47.21 18.24 16.86
N THR A 548 -46.68 17.49 15.90
CA THR A 548 -47.23 17.37 14.55
C THR A 548 -47.41 15.90 14.16
N GLU A 549 -48.41 15.65 13.31
CA GLU A 549 -48.68 14.32 12.77
C GLU A 549 -49.03 14.40 11.28
N CYS A 550 -48.48 13.49 10.49
CA CYS A 550 -48.84 13.29 9.10
C CYS A 550 -49.18 11.81 8.91
N VAL A 551 -50.45 11.50 8.61
CA VAL A 551 -50.95 10.13 8.56
C VAL A 551 -51.53 9.81 7.18
N LEU A 552 -50.92 8.82 6.52
CA LEU A 552 -51.32 8.28 5.22
C LEU A 552 -51.42 6.76 5.31
N LYS A 553 -52.62 6.27 5.64
CA LYS A 553 -52.90 4.84 5.92
C LYS A 553 -52.58 3.89 4.75
N SER A 554 -52.47 4.39 3.52
CA SER A 554 -52.14 3.60 2.34
C SER A 554 -50.65 3.29 2.19
N CYS A 555 -49.77 3.92 2.98
CA CYS A 555 -48.32 3.78 2.88
C CYS A 555 -47.75 3.23 4.19
N SER A 556 -46.84 2.26 4.09
CA SER A 556 -45.98 1.85 5.20
C SER A 556 -44.62 2.52 5.04
N TYR A 557 -44.25 3.39 5.97
CA TYR A 557 -42.96 4.07 5.92
C TYR A 557 -41.81 3.16 6.38
N ASN A 558 -40.71 3.21 5.64
CA ASN A 558 -39.49 2.44 5.91
C ASN A 558 -38.42 3.28 6.60
N CYS A 559 -38.25 4.54 6.15
CA CYS A 559 -37.20 5.42 6.64
C CYS A 559 -37.67 6.88 6.61
N VAL A 560 -37.14 7.68 7.52
CA VAL A 560 -37.40 9.11 7.64
C VAL A 560 -36.08 9.85 7.84
N THR A 561 -36.00 11.08 7.36
CA THR A 561 -34.87 11.99 7.63
C THR A 561 -35.38 13.43 7.71
N ILE A 562 -34.58 14.32 8.25
CA ILE A 562 -34.91 15.73 8.45
C ILE A 562 -33.95 16.60 7.65
N SER A 563 -34.44 17.75 7.19
CA SER A 563 -33.58 18.78 6.63
C SER A 563 -32.66 19.40 7.70
N PRO A 564 -31.46 19.89 7.32
CA PRO A 564 -30.54 20.51 8.29
C PRO A 564 -31.11 21.73 9.03
N ASP A 565 -32.07 22.44 8.42
CA ASP A 565 -32.78 23.56 9.03
C ASP A 565 -33.92 23.15 9.96
N GLY A 566 -34.20 21.84 10.09
CA GLY A 566 -35.18 21.26 11.00
C GLY A 566 -36.65 21.48 10.60
N LYS A 567 -36.92 22.05 9.42
CA LYS A 567 -38.28 22.45 9.00
C LYS A 567 -38.99 21.42 8.14
N ILE A 568 -38.25 20.64 7.37
CA ILE A 568 -38.79 19.75 6.35
C ILE A 568 -38.43 18.32 6.71
N ILE A 569 -39.42 17.44 6.66
CA ILE A 569 -39.27 16.00 6.94
C ILE A 569 -39.41 15.24 5.63
N PHE A 570 -38.48 14.34 5.35
CA PHE A 570 -38.54 13.45 4.20
C PHE A 570 -38.84 12.03 4.65
N ALA A 571 -39.84 11.40 4.03
CA ALA A 571 -40.23 10.04 4.37
C ALA A 571 -40.36 9.19 3.09
N VAL A 572 -39.91 7.94 3.18
CA VAL A 572 -39.96 6.95 2.10
C VAL A 572 -40.63 5.67 2.57
N GLY A 573 -41.38 5.00 1.68
CA GLY A 573 -42.17 3.83 2.06
C GLY A 573 -42.57 2.90 0.92
N SER A 574 -43.56 2.05 1.20
CA SER A 574 -44.06 1.01 0.28
C SER A 574 -44.80 1.55 -0.95
N ASP A 575 -45.24 2.81 -0.90
CA ASP A 575 -45.96 3.46 -2.01
C ASP A 575 -45.07 3.90 -3.17
N GLN A 576 -43.77 3.56 -3.12
CA GLN A 576 -42.79 3.90 -4.17
C GLN A 576 -42.70 5.41 -4.41
N THR A 577 -42.94 6.22 -3.38
CA THR A 577 -42.78 7.66 -3.42
C THR A 577 -41.89 8.15 -2.28
N LEU A 578 -41.15 9.24 -2.55
CA LEU A 578 -40.52 10.06 -1.54
C LEU A 578 -41.43 11.26 -1.27
N LYS A 579 -41.76 11.46 0.01
CA LYS A 579 -42.66 12.52 0.46
C LYS A 579 -41.89 13.58 1.21
N GLU A 580 -42.09 14.83 0.80
CA GLU A 580 -41.65 16.01 1.51
C GLU A 580 -42.81 16.52 2.37
N ILE A 581 -42.60 16.55 3.68
CA ILE A 581 -43.63 16.86 4.68
C ILE A 581 -43.20 18.12 5.43
N ALA A 582 -44.09 19.11 5.47
CA ALA A 582 -43.96 20.29 6.31
C ALA A 582 -45.33 20.70 6.83
N ASP A 583 -45.39 21.32 8.01
CA ASP A 583 -46.62 21.82 8.62
C ASP A 583 -47.76 20.78 8.66
N SER A 584 -47.44 19.52 8.98
CA SER A 584 -48.38 18.38 9.02
C SER A 584 -49.03 17.99 7.67
N SER A 585 -48.48 18.46 6.55
CA SER A 585 -48.99 18.16 5.19
C SER A 585 -47.89 17.72 4.24
N VAL A 586 -48.25 16.94 3.21
CA VAL A 586 -47.31 16.56 2.13
C VAL A 586 -47.23 17.70 1.14
N LEU A 587 -46.05 18.31 1.01
CA LEU A 587 -45.77 19.38 0.06
C LEU A 587 -45.54 18.83 -1.35
N ARG A 588 -44.74 17.76 -1.47
CA ARG A 588 -44.34 17.17 -2.75
C ARG A 588 -44.18 15.65 -2.66
N GLU A 589 -44.47 14.98 -3.78
CA GLU A 589 -44.29 13.54 -3.96
C GLU A 589 -43.41 13.25 -5.18
N ILE A 590 -42.34 12.49 -4.98
CA ILE A 590 -41.41 12.07 -6.03
C ILE A 590 -41.52 10.56 -6.20
N SER A 591 -41.99 10.12 -7.37
CA SER A 591 -42.13 8.69 -7.71
C SER A 591 -40.78 8.03 -7.97
N ALA A 592 -40.69 6.77 -7.55
CA ALA A 592 -39.51 5.92 -7.62
C ALA A 592 -39.41 5.02 -8.86
N PHE A 593 -40.27 5.23 -9.88
CA PHE A 593 -40.20 4.51 -11.17
C PHE A 593 -40.17 2.97 -11.00
N ASP A 594 -41.21 2.41 -10.37
CA ASP A 594 -41.44 0.97 -10.14
C ASP A 594 -40.49 0.26 -9.16
N VAL A 595 -39.72 1.00 -8.35
CA VAL A 595 -38.85 0.43 -7.31
C VAL A 595 -39.19 1.05 -5.95
N THR A 596 -39.21 0.26 -4.87
CA THR A 596 -39.47 0.80 -3.52
C THR A 596 -38.23 1.46 -2.94
N TYR A 597 -38.41 2.62 -2.30
CA TYR A 597 -37.36 3.29 -1.53
C TYR A 597 -37.25 2.69 -0.13
N THR A 598 -36.02 2.38 0.30
CA THR A 598 -35.75 1.68 1.57
C THR A 598 -35.10 2.58 2.60
N ALA A 599 -34.13 3.41 2.17
CA ALA A 599 -33.37 4.31 3.03
C ALA A 599 -33.25 5.70 2.39
N ILE A 600 -33.11 6.74 3.22
CA ILE A 600 -32.94 8.12 2.77
C ILE A 600 -31.98 8.87 3.70
N VAL A 601 -31.15 9.74 3.14
CA VAL A 601 -30.28 10.62 3.92
C VAL A 601 -30.12 11.97 3.21
N VAL A 602 -30.02 13.05 3.97
CA VAL A 602 -29.77 14.42 3.49
C VAL A 602 -28.42 14.87 4.02
N SER A 603 -27.67 15.62 3.21
CA SER A 603 -26.37 16.17 3.61
C SER A 603 -26.50 17.25 4.67
N HIS A 604 -25.55 17.33 5.60
CA HIS A 604 -25.54 18.34 6.68
C HIS A 604 -25.44 19.77 6.10
N SER A 605 -24.71 19.91 4.99
CA SER A 605 -24.62 21.11 4.16
C SER A 605 -25.95 21.55 3.53
N GLY A 606 -26.95 20.66 3.44
CA GLY A 606 -28.23 20.98 2.83
C GLY A 606 -28.18 21.18 1.32
N HIS A 607 -27.30 20.44 0.63
CA HIS A 607 -27.12 20.53 -0.82
C HIS A 607 -27.36 19.22 -1.58
N MET A 608 -27.29 18.08 -0.88
CA MET A 608 -27.37 16.75 -1.51
C MET A 608 -28.35 15.87 -0.73
N MET A 609 -29.01 14.97 -1.46
CA MET A 609 -29.89 13.95 -0.90
C MET A 609 -29.62 12.62 -1.59
N PHE A 610 -29.55 11.54 -0.81
CA PHE A 610 -29.37 10.19 -1.33
C PHE A 610 -30.52 9.29 -0.90
N VAL A 611 -30.99 8.47 -1.83
CA VAL A 611 -32.11 7.55 -1.61
C VAL A 611 -31.69 6.14 -2.06
N GLY A 612 -31.82 5.18 -1.16
CA GLY A 612 -31.53 3.77 -1.40
C GLY A 612 -32.76 3.03 -1.87
N THR A 613 -32.57 2.06 -2.77
CA THR A 613 -33.66 1.26 -3.33
C THR A 613 -33.61 -0.20 -2.88
N SER A 614 -34.73 -0.91 -3.07
CA SER A 614 -34.82 -2.36 -2.84
C SER A 614 -34.02 -3.21 -3.82
N VAL A 615 -33.57 -2.63 -4.94
CA VAL A 615 -32.75 -3.31 -5.97
C VAL A 615 -31.24 -3.06 -5.75
N GLY A 616 -30.86 -2.38 -4.65
CA GLY A 616 -29.45 -2.14 -4.34
C GLY A 616 -28.85 -0.94 -5.08
N THR A 617 -29.67 -0.05 -5.64
CA THR A 617 -29.23 1.20 -6.27
C THR A 617 -29.28 2.37 -5.29
N VAL A 618 -28.30 3.26 -5.38
CA VAL A 618 -28.26 4.56 -4.69
C VAL A 618 -28.63 5.64 -5.71
N ARG A 619 -29.68 6.41 -5.42
CA ARG A 619 -30.09 7.56 -6.22
C ARG A 619 -29.62 8.85 -5.56
N ALA A 620 -28.77 9.61 -6.24
CA ALA A 620 -28.29 10.90 -5.81
C ALA A 620 -29.14 12.02 -6.42
N MET A 621 -29.63 12.92 -5.57
CA MET A 621 -30.51 14.04 -5.91
C MET A 621 -29.95 15.34 -5.34
N LYS A 622 -30.25 16.46 -5.99
CA LYS A 622 -29.94 17.79 -5.45
C LYS A 622 -30.97 18.20 -4.40
N TYR A 623 -30.51 18.83 -3.33
CA TYR A 623 -31.34 19.45 -2.31
C TYR A 623 -31.05 20.98 -2.25
N PRO A 624 -32.05 21.87 -2.16
CA PRO A 624 -33.49 21.63 -2.27
C PRO A 624 -33.91 20.98 -3.60
N LEU A 625 -34.92 20.11 -3.54
CA LEU A 625 -35.35 19.33 -4.71
C LEU A 625 -35.81 20.26 -5.85
N PRO A 626 -35.28 20.12 -7.07
CA PRO A 626 -35.72 20.93 -8.21
C PRO A 626 -37.16 20.59 -8.64
N LEU A 627 -37.80 21.47 -9.41
CA LEU A 627 -39.14 21.20 -9.97
C LEU A 627 -39.15 20.03 -10.96
N GLN A 628 -38.00 19.75 -11.60
CA GLN A 628 -37.84 18.65 -12.54
C GLN A 628 -37.26 17.42 -11.83
N LYS A 629 -37.79 16.23 -12.15
CA LYS A 629 -37.35 14.96 -11.56
C LYS A 629 -36.01 14.53 -12.17
N GLU A 630 -34.91 14.99 -11.59
CA GLU A 630 -33.55 14.62 -12.01
C GLU A 630 -32.81 13.94 -10.87
N PHE A 631 -32.35 12.71 -11.11
CA PHE A 631 -31.47 11.98 -10.20
C PHE A 631 -30.43 11.18 -10.99
N ASN A 632 -29.27 10.96 -10.36
CA ASN A 632 -28.26 10.03 -10.86
C ASN A 632 -28.41 8.70 -10.12
N GLU A 633 -28.45 7.59 -10.85
CA GLU A 633 -28.58 6.25 -10.29
C GLU A 633 -27.24 5.52 -10.35
N TYR A 634 -26.80 4.99 -9.20
CA TYR A 634 -25.58 4.21 -9.06
C TYR A 634 -25.94 2.81 -8.55
N GLN A 635 -25.69 1.78 -9.34
CA GLN A 635 -25.83 0.39 -8.88
C GLN A 635 -24.69 0.09 -7.91
N ALA A 636 -24.99 -0.49 -6.76
CA ALA A 636 -24.02 -0.76 -5.69
C ALA A 636 -24.09 -2.22 -5.27
N HIS A 637 -25.24 -2.55 -4.68
CA HIS A 637 -25.56 -3.80 -4.03
C HIS A 637 -26.40 -4.67 -4.96
N CYS A 638 -26.50 -5.95 -4.61
CA CYS A 638 -27.36 -6.92 -5.28
C CYS A 638 -28.74 -7.03 -4.58
N GLY A 639 -28.78 -6.74 -3.28
CA GLY A 639 -29.99 -6.78 -2.46
C GLY A 639 -30.46 -5.39 -2.00
N PRO A 640 -31.58 -5.33 -1.26
CA PRO A 640 -32.10 -4.11 -0.67
C PRO A 640 -31.07 -3.41 0.21
N ILE A 641 -30.95 -2.09 0.04
CA ILE A 641 -30.15 -1.26 0.95
C ILE A 641 -30.89 -1.18 2.29
N THR A 642 -30.26 -1.67 3.36
CA THR A 642 -30.85 -1.74 4.69
C THR A 642 -30.70 -0.42 5.45
N LYS A 643 -29.53 0.21 5.35
CA LYS A 643 -29.22 1.53 5.94
C LYS A 643 -28.24 2.31 5.07
N MET A 644 -28.33 3.63 5.17
CA MET A 644 -27.34 4.56 4.63
C MET A 644 -27.01 5.62 5.67
N SER A 645 -25.78 6.11 5.67
CA SER A 645 -25.34 7.22 6.50
C SER A 645 -24.35 8.10 5.75
N LEU A 646 -24.36 9.40 6.02
CA LEU A 646 -23.32 10.32 5.57
C LEU A 646 -22.32 10.56 6.70
N THR A 647 -21.07 10.78 6.34
CA THR A 647 -20.07 11.32 7.27
C THR A 647 -20.42 12.76 7.61
N PHE A 648 -20.01 13.22 8.79
CA PHE A 648 -20.35 14.55 9.29
C PHE A 648 -19.81 15.70 8.41
N ASP A 649 -18.69 15.45 7.71
CA ASP A 649 -18.06 16.35 6.76
C ASP A 649 -18.68 16.33 5.35
N ASP A 650 -19.74 15.54 5.15
CA ASP A 650 -20.40 15.29 3.86
C ASP A 650 -19.45 14.80 2.74
N GLN A 651 -18.28 14.24 3.07
CA GLN A 651 -17.33 13.73 2.07
C GLN A 651 -17.66 12.31 1.59
N PHE A 652 -18.18 11.49 2.51
CA PHE A 652 -18.43 10.09 2.25
C PHE A 652 -19.88 9.71 2.55
N LEU A 653 -20.49 9.01 1.60
CA LEU A 653 -21.74 8.27 1.80
C LEU A 653 -21.40 6.81 2.05
N LEU A 654 -22.09 6.21 3.01
CA LEU A 654 -21.95 4.81 3.38
C LEU A 654 -23.26 4.10 3.11
N SER A 655 -23.21 2.98 2.40
CA SER A 655 -24.38 2.15 2.13
C SER A 655 -24.11 0.71 2.55
N VAL A 656 -25.08 0.12 3.26
CA VAL A 656 -25.06 -1.30 3.63
C VAL A 656 -26.32 -1.99 3.12
N ALA A 657 -26.21 -3.27 2.81
CA ALA A 657 -27.32 -4.04 2.26
C ALA A 657 -27.40 -5.46 2.81
N GLU A 658 -28.48 -6.15 2.41
CA GLU A 658 -28.72 -7.55 2.77
C GLU A 658 -27.69 -8.52 2.18
N ASP A 659 -26.92 -8.08 1.17
CA ASP A 659 -25.85 -8.88 0.56
C ASP A 659 -24.57 -8.95 1.41
N GLY A 660 -24.57 -8.38 2.62
CA GLY A 660 -23.44 -8.43 3.54
C GLY A 660 -22.29 -7.48 3.17
N CYS A 661 -22.52 -6.57 2.21
CA CYS A 661 -21.52 -5.61 1.76
C CYS A 661 -21.74 -4.22 2.36
N LEU A 662 -20.64 -3.53 2.67
CA LEU A 662 -20.57 -2.10 3.01
C LEU A 662 -19.80 -1.38 1.90
N PHE A 663 -20.44 -0.41 1.24
CA PHE A 663 -19.79 0.46 0.26
C PHE A 663 -19.54 1.85 0.85
N THR A 664 -18.32 2.35 0.62
CA THR A 664 -17.93 3.74 0.89
C THR A 664 -17.89 4.50 -0.43
N TRP A 665 -18.67 5.58 -0.52
CA TRP A 665 -18.80 6.44 -1.69
C TRP A 665 -18.19 7.79 -1.39
N LYS A 666 -17.32 8.30 -2.26
CA LYS A 666 -16.94 9.71 -2.24
C LYS A 666 -18.02 10.52 -2.93
N VAL A 667 -18.57 11.53 -2.26
CA VAL A 667 -19.66 12.36 -2.79
C VAL A 667 -19.23 13.81 -2.97
N PHE A 668 -19.70 14.44 -4.05
CA PHE A 668 -19.45 15.86 -4.32
C PHE A 668 -20.48 16.44 -5.30
N ASP A 669 -20.68 17.76 -5.24
CA ASP A 669 -21.47 18.52 -6.21
C ASP A 669 -20.54 19.11 -7.28
N LYS A 670 -20.77 18.76 -8.56
CA LYS A 670 -19.89 19.19 -9.67
C LYS A 670 -19.98 20.68 -10.00
N ASP A 671 -21.13 21.33 -9.80
CA ASP A 671 -21.29 22.76 -10.13
C ASP A 671 -21.73 23.62 -8.92
N GLY A 672 -21.70 23.06 -7.71
CA GLY A 672 -21.91 23.83 -6.48
C GLY A 672 -20.69 24.70 -6.16
N PRO A 673 -20.84 25.83 -5.43
CA PRO A 673 -19.69 26.47 -4.80
C PRO A 673 -19.00 25.38 -3.98
N GLY A 674 -17.73 25.07 -4.30
CA GLY A 674 -17.02 23.94 -3.71
C GLY A 674 -17.30 23.88 -2.21
N ILE A 675 -17.77 22.71 -1.73
CA ILE A 675 -18.22 22.46 -0.36
C ILE A 675 -17.39 23.35 0.55
N LYS A 676 -17.99 24.40 1.12
CA LYS A 676 -17.26 25.30 2.01
C LYS A 676 -16.74 24.38 3.10
N ARG A 677 -15.43 24.10 3.05
CA ARG A 677 -14.73 23.34 4.07
C ARG A 677 -14.85 24.21 5.32
N GLU A 678 -15.92 24.03 6.09
CA GLU A 678 -15.87 24.38 7.49
C GLU A 678 -14.63 23.67 8.01
N ARG A 679 -13.73 24.46 8.61
CA ARG A 679 -12.36 24.09 9.02
C ARG A 679 -12.26 22.58 9.25
N GLU A 680 -11.36 21.90 8.54
CA GLU A 680 -11.04 20.48 8.78
C GLU A 680 -10.75 20.31 10.28
N VAL A 681 -11.76 19.89 11.04
CA VAL A 681 -11.60 19.59 12.45
C VAL A 681 -10.95 18.22 12.46
N GLY A 682 -9.66 18.17 12.80
CA GLY A 682 -8.93 16.91 12.89
C GLY A 682 -9.65 15.91 13.80
N PHE A 683 -9.59 14.63 13.45
CA PHE A 683 -10.16 13.57 14.25
C PHE A 683 -9.45 13.44 15.61
N ALA A 684 -10.18 12.99 16.62
CA ALA A 684 -9.63 12.71 17.93
C ALA A 684 -8.90 11.36 17.94
N GLU A 685 -7.63 11.36 18.33
CA GLU A 685 -6.79 10.15 18.42
C GLU A 685 -6.91 9.41 19.77
N GLU A 686 -7.69 9.93 20.71
CA GLU A 686 -7.79 9.36 22.06
C GLU A 686 -8.43 7.96 22.03
N VAL A 687 -7.80 6.96 22.63
CA VAL A 687 -8.35 5.59 22.73
C VAL A 687 -8.68 5.26 24.18
N LEU A 688 -9.81 4.57 24.40
CA LEU A 688 -10.20 4.12 25.72
C LEU A 688 -9.44 2.82 26.06
N VAL A 689 -8.66 2.82 27.15
CA VAL A 689 -7.95 1.65 27.65
C VAL A 689 -8.29 1.45 29.13
N THR A 690 -8.52 0.21 29.55
CA THR A 690 -8.75 -0.03 30.98
C THR A 690 -7.42 0.03 31.74
N LYS A 691 -7.46 0.45 33.01
CA LYS A 691 -6.24 0.53 33.83
C LYS A 691 -5.53 -0.83 33.92
N THR A 692 -6.28 -1.92 34.04
CA THR A 692 -5.74 -3.28 34.11
C THR A 692 -5.06 -3.69 32.81
N ASP A 693 -5.66 -3.43 31.65
CA ASP A 693 -5.04 -3.77 30.36
C ASP A 693 -3.73 -2.97 30.17
N MET A 694 -3.70 -1.70 30.63
CA MET A 694 -2.50 -0.85 30.57
C MET A 694 -1.38 -1.40 31.47
N GLU A 695 -1.71 -1.82 32.69
CA GLU A 695 -0.77 -2.46 33.62
C GLU A 695 -0.23 -3.79 33.06
N GLU A 696 -1.08 -4.62 32.47
CA GLU A 696 -0.69 -5.88 31.82
C GLU A 696 0.25 -5.64 30.62
N LYS A 697 -0.05 -4.67 29.75
CA LYS A 697 0.82 -4.34 28.60
C LYS A 697 2.16 -3.78 29.05
N VAL A 698 2.19 -2.98 30.14
CA VAL A 698 3.45 -2.50 30.74
C VAL A 698 4.29 -3.67 31.26
N GLN A 699 3.66 -4.65 31.91
CA GLN A 699 4.33 -5.87 32.38
C GLN A 699 4.88 -6.71 31.21
N ILE A 700 4.07 -6.95 30.17
CA ILE A 700 4.49 -7.67 28.96
C ILE A 700 5.63 -6.92 28.25
N MET A 701 5.58 -5.60 28.18
CA MET A 701 6.65 -4.78 27.60
C MET A 701 7.96 -4.96 28.38
N LEU A 702 7.90 -5.04 29.71
CA LEU A 702 9.07 -5.28 30.55
C LEU A 702 9.67 -6.68 30.27
N GLU A 703 8.82 -7.71 30.21
CA GLU A 703 9.23 -9.09 29.92
C GLU A 703 9.79 -9.26 28.49
N LEU A 704 9.20 -8.60 27.50
CA LEU A 704 9.74 -8.59 26.14
C LEU A 704 11.08 -7.87 26.09
N LYS A 705 11.23 -6.77 26.82
CA LYS A 705 12.50 -6.02 26.88
C LYS A 705 13.61 -6.89 27.49
N THR A 706 13.34 -7.58 28.59
CA THR A 706 14.31 -8.53 29.17
C THR A 706 14.62 -9.67 28.20
N ARG A 707 13.61 -10.22 27.51
CA ARG A 707 13.83 -11.28 26.52
C ARG A 707 14.65 -10.82 25.31
N VAL A 708 14.46 -9.59 24.85
CA VAL A 708 15.27 -9.00 23.78
C VAL A 708 16.72 -8.80 24.23
N GLU A 709 16.95 -8.39 25.48
CA GLU A 709 18.30 -8.28 26.03
C GLU A 709 18.99 -9.66 26.14
N GLU A 710 18.28 -10.68 26.61
CA GLU A 710 18.77 -12.07 26.62
C GLU A 710 19.13 -12.57 25.22
N LEU A 711 18.23 -12.41 24.24
CA LEU A 711 18.48 -12.81 22.85
C LEU A 711 19.64 -12.03 22.23
N LYS A 712 19.80 -10.74 22.56
CA LYS A 712 20.96 -9.95 22.12
C LYS A 712 22.25 -10.50 22.71
N MET A 713 22.26 -10.88 24.00
CA MET A 713 23.42 -11.51 24.62
C MET A 713 23.72 -12.89 24.00
N GLU A 714 22.71 -13.71 23.77
CA GLU A 714 22.84 -15.02 23.13
C GLU A 714 23.38 -14.90 21.70
N ASN A 715 22.86 -13.97 20.90
CA ASN A 715 23.30 -13.73 19.53
C ASN A 715 24.74 -13.16 19.50
N ALA A 716 25.06 -12.21 20.41
CA ALA A 716 26.43 -11.71 20.56
C ALA A 716 27.42 -12.81 20.99
N TYR A 717 26.98 -13.73 21.85
CA TYR A 717 27.77 -14.89 22.25
C TYR A 717 27.98 -15.86 21.08
N GLN A 718 26.93 -16.16 20.29
CA GLN A 718 27.05 -16.98 19.09
C GLN A 718 27.96 -16.37 18.03
N LEU A 719 27.88 -15.06 17.81
CA LEU A 719 28.79 -14.32 16.94
C LEU A 719 30.24 -14.46 17.40
N ARG A 720 30.51 -14.27 18.70
CA ARG A 720 31.86 -14.45 19.27
C ARG A 720 32.38 -15.88 19.11
N LEU A 721 31.55 -16.89 19.31
CA LEU A 721 31.94 -18.29 19.09
C LEU A 721 32.28 -18.55 17.62
N LYS A 722 31.50 -18.00 16.69
CA LYS A 722 31.80 -18.10 15.25
C LYS A 722 33.10 -17.38 14.90
N ASP A 723 33.32 -16.18 15.41
CA ASP A 723 34.56 -15.42 15.18
C ASP A 723 35.78 -16.17 15.74
N MET A 724 35.66 -16.75 16.93
CA MET A 724 36.71 -17.59 17.51
C MET A 724 37.01 -18.80 16.62
N ASN A 725 35.99 -19.54 16.19
CA ASN A 725 36.17 -20.69 15.28
C ASN A 725 36.78 -20.29 13.93
N TYR A 726 36.38 -19.14 13.36
CA TYR A 726 36.98 -18.63 12.13
C TYR A 726 38.44 -18.22 12.37
N SER A 727 38.74 -17.57 13.49
CA SER A 727 40.11 -17.17 13.83
C SER A 727 41.04 -18.38 14.01
N GLU A 728 40.56 -19.46 14.62
CA GLU A 728 41.31 -20.72 14.75
C GLU A 728 41.55 -21.37 13.39
N LYS A 729 40.52 -21.44 12.53
CA LYS A 729 40.68 -21.94 11.15
C LYS A 729 41.68 -21.13 10.34
N VAL A 730 41.65 -19.80 10.46
CA VAL A 730 42.64 -18.93 9.80
C VAL A 730 44.04 -19.22 10.32
N LYS A 731 44.23 -19.38 11.64
CA LYS A 731 45.53 -19.76 12.21
C LYS A 731 46.00 -21.12 11.69
N GLU A 732 45.16 -22.15 11.73
CA GLU A 732 45.51 -23.48 11.20
C GLU A 732 45.92 -23.46 9.72
N LEU A 733 45.20 -22.68 8.90
CA LEU A 733 45.55 -22.47 7.50
C LEU A 733 46.88 -21.74 7.35
N THR A 734 47.10 -20.70 8.16
CA THR A 734 48.35 -19.92 8.13
C THR A 734 49.54 -20.78 8.51
N ASP A 735 49.42 -21.61 9.56
CA ASP A 735 50.47 -22.51 10.03
C ASP A 735 50.81 -23.59 8.98
N LYS A 736 49.79 -24.12 8.27
CA LYS A 736 50.00 -25.06 7.16
C LYS A 736 50.76 -24.40 6.00
N PHE A 737 50.40 -23.18 5.62
CA PHE A 737 51.12 -22.45 4.58
C PHE A 737 52.56 -22.13 4.98
N LEU A 738 52.79 -21.80 6.25
CA LEU A 738 54.13 -21.56 6.77
C LEU A 738 55.00 -22.82 6.73
N GLN A 739 54.46 -23.97 7.12
CA GLN A 739 55.14 -25.26 6.99
C GLN A 739 55.45 -25.64 5.54
N GLU A 740 54.52 -25.42 4.62
CA GLU A 740 54.76 -25.66 3.20
C GLU A 740 55.85 -24.74 2.65
N MET A 741 55.84 -23.46 3.04
CA MET A 741 56.86 -22.48 2.64
C MET A 741 58.24 -22.85 3.16
N GLU A 742 58.37 -23.22 4.44
CA GLU A 742 59.64 -23.69 5.02
C GLU A 742 60.14 -24.97 4.33
N SER A 743 59.24 -25.89 3.99
CA SER A 743 59.61 -27.12 3.27
C SER A 743 60.15 -26.84 1.86
N LEU A 744 59.59 -25.82 1.19
CA LEU A 744 60.02 -25.36 -0.14
C LEU A 744 61.34 -24.61 -0.08
N GLU A 745 61.55 -23.80 0.96
CA GLU A 745 62.84 -23.14 1.22
C GLU A 745 63.95 -24.15 1.47
N MET A 746 63.71 -25.16 2.33
CA MET A 746 64.70 -26.22 2.58
C MET A 746 65.02 -27.00 1.30
N LYS A 747 64.02 -27.33 0.47
CA LYS A 747 64.23 -27.97 -0.85
C LYS A 747 65.05 -27.10 -1.79
N ASN A 748 64.76 -25.80 -1.86
CA ASN A 748 65.55 -24.87 -2.68
C ASN A 748 67.00 -24.77 -2.19
N GLN A 749 67.24 -24.82 -0.87
CA GLN A 749 68.57 -24.77 -0.29
C GLN A 749 69.38 -26.03 -0.64
N VAL A 750 68.75 -27.21 -0.55
CA VAL A 750 69.37 -28.49 -0.95
C VAL A 750 69.68 -28.50 -2.45
N LEU A 751 68.76 -28.04 -3.30
CA LEU A 751 68.97 -27.95 -4.74
C LEU A 751 70.10 -26.98 -5.11
N ARG A 752 70.24 -25.86 -4.38
CA ARG A 752 71.37 -24.93 -4.56
C ARG A 752 72.70 -25.56 -4.14
N ALA A 753 72.74 -26.27 -3.02
CA ALA A 753 73.95 -26.95 -2.57
C ALA A 753 74.37 -28.08 -3.53
N GLU A 754 73.43 -28.84 -4.08
CA GLU A 754 73.73 -29.86 -5.09
C GLU A 754 74.23 -29.22 -6.39
N LYS A 755 73.64 -28.10 -6.83
CA LYS A 755 74.12 -27.35 -7.98
C LYS A 755 75.57 -26.89 -7.78
N GLU A 756 75.89 -26.28 -6.64
CA GLU A 756 77.25 -25.82 -6.32
C GLU A 756 78.26 -26.97 -6.26
N LYS A 757 77.84 -28.14 -5.76
CA LYS A 757 78.66 -29.34 -5.75
C LYS A 757 78.92 -29.88 -7.16
N GLN A 758 77.91 -29.90 -8.03
CA GLN A 758 78.09 -30.27 -9.44
C GLN A 758 79.01 -29.28 -10.16
N ASP A 759 78.84 -27.98 -9.93
CA ASP A 759 79.69 -26.93 -10.52
C ASP A 759 81.14 -27.03 -10.06
N ALA A 760 81.39 -27.40 -8.79
CA ALA A 760 82.72 -27.65 -8.27
C ALA A 760 83.36 -28.90 -8.89
N LEU A 761 82.59 -29.98 -9.03
CA LEU A 761 83.05 -31.26 -9.59
C LEU A 761 83.33 -31.16 -11.10
N HIS A 762 82.58 -30.30 -11.81
CA HIS A 762 82.86 -29.94 -13.19
C HIS A 762 84.14 -29.09 -13.32
N ARG A 763 84.42 -28.21 -12.35
CA ARG A 763 85.65 -27.40 -12.33
C ARG A 763 86.89 -28.24 -12.07
N GLU A 764 86.82 -29.14 -11.10
CA GLU A 764 87.90 -30.08 -10.77
C GLU A 764 88.21 -31.02 -11.95
N ARG A 765 87.17 -31.54 -12.62
CA ARG A 765 87.35 -32.33 -13.86
C ARG A 765 87.99 -31.55 -15.00
N MET A 766 87.73 -30.25 -15.08
CA MET A 766 88.36 -29.38 -16.08
C MET A 766 89.83 -29.09 -15.76
N GLU A 767 90.16 -28.88 -14.49
CA GLU A 767 91.55 -28.69 -14.03
C GLU A 767 92.38 -29.97 -14.20
N ASP A 768 91.84 -31.14 -13.84
CA ASP A 768 92.49 -32.45 -14.05
C ASP A 768 92.78 -32.74 -15.54
N LEU A 769 91.92 -32.25 -16.44
CA LEU A 769 92.07 -32.43 -17.88
C LEU A 769 93.14 -31.49 -18.45
N LEU A 770 93.23 -30.27 -17.90
CA LEU A 770 94.25 -29.28 -18.26
C LEU A 770 95.65 -29.67 -17.74
N GLU A 771 95.74 -30.24 -16.53
CA GLU A 771 97.01 -30.72 -15.97
C GLU A 771 97.57 -31.94 -16.74
N LYS A 772 96.68 -32.88 -17.13
CA LYS A 772 97.05 -34.02 -18.00
C LYS A 772 97.52 -33.57 -19.39
N GLN A 773 96.85 -32.59 -19.99
CA GLN A 773 97.27 -32.03 -21.29
C GLN A 773 98.59 -31.26 -21.20
N SER A 774 98.85 -30.59 -20.08
CA SER A 774 100.13 -29.88 -19.84
C SER A 774 101.32 -30.82 -19.67
N GLN A 775 101.12 -31.99 -19.05
CA GLN A 775 102.17 -33.01 -18.87
C GLN A 775 102.46 -33.81 -20.15
N GLU A 776 101.43 -34.11 -20.95
CA GLU A 776 101.62 -34.74 -22.26
C GLU A 776 102.32 -33.81 -23.27
N LEU A 777 102.12 -32.49 -23.18
CA LEU A 777 102.79 -31.49 -24.02
C LEU A 777 104.30 -31.38 -23.76
N GLN A 778 104.75 -31.46 -22.50
CA GLN A 778 106.18 -31.38 -22.15
C GLN A 778 106.98 -32.63 -22.54
N ASP A 779 106.36 -33.82 -22.48
CA ASP A 779 106.99 -35.08 -22.88
C ASP A 779 107.02 -35.27 -24.42
N LEU A 780 106.09 -34.65 -25.14
CA LEU A 780 106.06 -34.63 -26.61
C LEU A 780 107.03 -33.60 -27.23
N GLU A 781 107.32 -32.48 -26.56
CA GLU A 781 108.26 -31.45 -27.05
C GLU A 781 109.71 -31.96 -27.22
N CYS A 782 110.17 -32.87 -26.35
CA CYS A 782 111.55 -33.37 -26.40
C CYS A 782 111.78 -34.40 -27.51
N CYS A 783 110.73 -35.15 -27.90
CA CYS A 783 110.84 -36.23 -28.88
C CYS A 783 110.41 -35.83 -30.30
N ASN A 784 109.69 -34.72 -30.46
CA ASN A 784 109.10 -34.33 -31.75
C ASN A 784 109.98 -33.36 -32.58
N ASN A 785 111.01 -32.75 -31.99
CA ASN A 785 111.97 -31.87 -32.69
C ASN A 785 112.77 -32.55 -33.82
N GLN A 786 112.69 -33.86 -33.96
CA GLN A 786 113.38 -34.61 -35.03
C GLN A 786 112.43 -35.30 -36.02
N LYS A 787 111.13 -35.37 -35.72
CA LYS A 787 110.06 -35.79 -36.67
C LYS A 787 109.35 -34.59 -37.31
N LEU A 788 109.55 -33.39 -36.76
CA LEU A 788 108.99 -32.11 -37.19
C LEU A 788 109.27 -31.74 -38.66
N LEU A 789 110.33 -32.26 -39.28
CA LEU A 789 110.72 -31.85 -40.64
C LEU A 789 110.03 -32.64 -41.77
N LEU A 790 109.52 -33.84 -41.48
CA LEU A 790 108.89 -34.75 -42.46
C LEU A 790 107.37 -34.87 -42.28
N GLU A 791 106.86 -34.57 -41.08
CA GLU A 791 105.44 -34.26 -40.86
C GLU A 791 105.09 -32.88 -41.44
N TYR A 792 106.02 -31.93 -41.57
CA TYR A 792 105.75 -30.57 -42.07
C TYR A 792 105.13 -30.54 -43.49
N GLU A 793 105.50 -31.47 -44.37
CA GLU A 793 104.96 -31.53 -45.74
C GLU A 793 103.59 -32.21 -45.82
N LYS A 794 103.29 -33.20 -44.96
CA LYS A 794 101.94 -33.77 -44.80
C LYS A 794 101.03 -32.86 -43.97
N TYR A 795 101.60 -32.14 -43.02
CA TYR A 795 100.96 -31.09 -42.25
C TYR A 795 100.57 -29.96 -43.18
N GLN A 796 101.35 -29.55 -44.19
CA GLN A 796 100.91 -28.52 -45.13
C GLN A 796 99.66 -28.90 -45.95
N GLU A 797 99.53 -30.15 -46.42
CA GLU A 797 98.31 -30.60 -47.12
C GLU A 797 97.10 -30.79 -46.17
N LEU A 798 97.36 -31.32 -44.97
CA LEU A 798 96.33 -31.47 -43.94
C LEU A 798 95.94 -30.11 -43.33
N GLN A 799 96.85 -29.15 -43.27
CA GLN A 799 96.65 -27.77 -42.82
C GLN A 799 95.90 -26.96 -43.86
N LEU A 800 96.03 -27.26 -45.15
CA LEU A 800 95.20 -26.64 -46.20
C LEU A 800 93.79 -27.24 -46.23
N LYS A 801 93.62 -28.53 -45.93
CA LYS A 801 92.30 -29.17 -45.72
C LYS A 801 91.67 -28.79 -44.39
N SER A 802 92.46 -28.67 -43.33
CA SER A 802 92.03 -28.17 -42.02
C SER A 802 91.68 -26.70 -42.14
N GLN A 803 92.45 -25.86 -42.84
CA GLN A 803 92.08 -24.47 -43.13
C GLN A 803 90.79 -24.41 -43.94
N ARG A 804 90.59 -25.24 -44.97
CA ARG A 804 89.30 -25.23 -45.69
C ARG A 804 88.13 -25.69 -44.83
N MET A 805 88.29 -26.77 -44.05
CA MET A 805 87.25 -27.24 -43.13
C MET A 805 87.04 -26.27 -41.96
N GLN A 806 88.07 -25.57 -41.50
CA GLN A 806 88.02 -24.62 -40.40
C GLN A 806 87.52 -23.27 -40.89
N GLU A 807 87.79 -22.88 -42.14
CA GLU A 807 87.11 -21.77 -42.82
C GLU A 807 85.64 -22.11 -43.10
N GLU A 808 85.29 -23.36 -43.46
CA GLU A 808 83.90 -23.81 -43.61
C GLU A 808 83.19 -23.93 -42.27
N TYR A 809 83.85 -24.44 -41.22
CA TYR A 809 83.28 -24.51 -39.88
C TYR A 809 83.20 -23.13 -39.22
N GLU A 810 84.19 -22.27 -39.37
CA GLU A 810 84.11 -20.88 -38.93
C GLU A 810 83.11 -20.10 -39.76
N LYS A 811 82.95 -20.40 -41.06
CA LYS A 811 81.88 -19.80 -41.87
C LYS A 811 80.51 -20.32 -41.41
N GLN A 812 80.35 -21.60 -41.10
CA GLN A 812 79.12 -22.13 -40.53
C GLN A 812 78.87 -21.62 -39.11
N LEU A 813 79.91 -21.42 -38.28
CA LEU A 813 79.77 -20.86 -36.94
C LEU A 813 79.45 -19.37 -37.03
N ARG A 814 80.09 -18.63 -37.93
CA ARG A 814 79.78 -17.22 -38.23
C ARG A 814 78.39 -17.07 -38.82
N ASP A 815 77.97 -17.93 -39.76
CA ASP A 815 76.61 -17.93 -40.32
C ASP A 815 75.58 -18.31 -39.23
N ASN A 816 75.92 -19.21 -38.30
CA ASN A 816 75.03 -19.63 -37.21
C ASN A 816 74.99 -18.61 -36.06
N ASP A 817 76.09 -17.92 -35.78
CA ASP A 817 76.15 -16.80 -34.82
C ASP A 817 75.59 -15.51 -35.41
N GLU A 818 75.70 -15.29 -36.72
CA GLU A 818 75.00 -14.23 -37.45
C GLU A 818 73.51 -14.53 -37.51
N THR A 819 73.07 -15.77 -37.79
CA THR A 819 71.63 -16.10 -37.76
C THR A 819 71.06 -16.12 -36.35
N LYS A 820 71.83 -16.50 -35.32
CA LYS A 820 71.40 -16.35 -33.92
C LYS A 820 71.44 -14.91 -33.45
N SER A 821 72.45 -14.13 -33.84
CA SER A 821 72.48 -12.69 -33.55
C SER A 821 71.38 -11.97 -34.28
N GLN A 822 71.10 -12.28 -35.54
CA GLN A 822 69.97 -11.77 -36.30
C GLN A 822 68.64 -12.22 -35.69
N ALA A 823 68.48 -13.48 -35.27
CA ALA A 823 67.25 -13.92 -34.61
C ALA A 823 67.08 -13.30 -33.21
N LEU A 824 68.18 -13.07 -32.48
CA LEU A 824 68.16 -12.36 -31.21
C LEU A 824 67.87 -10.88 -31.41
N GLU A 825 68.48 -10.23 -32.40
CA GLU A 825 68.22 -8.84 -32.81
C GLU A 825 66.78 -8.72 -33.30
N GLU A 826 66.29 -9.56 -34.20
CA GLU A 826 64.88 -9.57 -34.63
C GLU A 826 63.92 -9.80 -33.45
N LEU A 827 64.28 -10.66 -32.48
CA LEU A 827 63.46 -10.89 -31.29
C LEU A 827 63.55 -9.72 -30.30
N THR A 828 64.71 -9.09 -30.14
CA THR A 828 64.86 -7.89 -29.29
C THR A 828 64.19 -6.70 -29.95
N GLU A 829 64.33 -6.51 -31.25
CA GLU A 829 63.67 -5.49 -32.06
C GLU A 829 62.15 -5.73 -32.07
N PHE A 830 61.67 -6.99 -32.10
CA PHE A 830 60.26 -7.34 -31.92
C PHE A 830 59.74 -7.00 -30.52
N TYR A 831 60.52 -7.29 -29.47
CA TYR A 831 60.12 -6.94 -28.11
C TYR A 831 60.27 -5.45 -27.82
N GLU A 832 61.24 -4.77 -28.40
CA GLU A 832 61.43 -3.32 -28.32
C GLU A 832 60.37 -2.58 -29.11
N THR A 833 60.00 -3.04 -30.31
CA THR A 833 58.84 -2.51 -31.04
C THR A 833 57.55 -2.77 -30.30
N LYS A 834 57.34 -3.96 -29.70
CA LYS A 834 56.18 -4.18 -28.81
C LYS A 834 56.22 -3.30 -27.57
N LEU A 835 57.39 -3.07 -26.99
CA LEU A 835 57.55 -2.20 -25.82
C LEU A 835 57.28 -0.74 -26.21
N GLN A 836 57.74 -0.30 -27.38
CA GLN A 836 57.48 1.00 -27.98
C GLN A 836 56.02 1.18 -28.35
N GLU A 837 55.36 0.18 -28.95
CA GLU A 837 53.91 0.18 -29.19
C GLU A 837 53.13 0.25 -27.87
N LYS A 838 53.57 -0.48 -26.84
CA LYS A 838 52.91 -0.43 -25.53
C LYS A 838 53.17 0.87 -24.80
N THR A 839 54.35 1.47 -24.92
CA THR A 839 54.65 2.78 -24.32
C THR A 839 53.95 3.90 -25.08
N THR A 840 53.91 3.88 -26.41
CA THR A 840 53.13 4.84 -27.22
C THR A 840 51.62 4.72 -26.95
N LEU A 841 51.05 3.51 -26.83
CA LEU A 841 49.65 3.34 -26.42
C LEU A 841 49.38 3.83 -24.99
N LEU A 842 50.36 3.73 -24.09
CA LEU A 842 50.25 4.21 -22.72
C LEU A 842 50.37 5.75 -22.67
N GLU A 843 51.24 6.32 -23.51
CA GLU A 843 51.35 7.76 -23.71
C GLU A 843 50.09 8.33 -24.37
N GLU A 844 49.56 7.71 -25.42
CA GLU A 844 48.28 8.07 -26.05
C GLU A 844 47.12 7.98 -25.05
N ALA A 845 47.04 6.91 -24.25
CA ALA A 845 46.03 6.80 -23.21
C ALA A 845 46.21 7.86 -22.10
N GLN A 846 47.45 8.23 -21.75
CA GLN A 846 47.72 9.30 -20.80
C GLN A 846 47.43 10.69 -21.40
N GLU A 847 47.67 10.90 -22.69
CA GLU A 847 47.36 12.12 -23.44
C GLU A 847 45.83 12.25 -23.56
N ASP A 848 45.10 11.17 -23.86
CA ASP A 848 43.64 11.12 -23.88
C ASP A 848 43.05 11.40 -22.51
N ILE A 849 43.60 10.82 -21.44
CA ILE A 849 43.17 11.12 -20.06
C ILE A 849 43.44 12.59 -19.74
N ARG A 850 44.59 13.15 -20.13
CA ARG A 850 44.89 14.57 -19.92
C ARG A 850 44.01 15.48 -20.77
N GLN A 851 43.69 15.10 -21.99
CA GLN A 851 42.81 15.85 -22.88
C GLN A 851 41.38 15.81 -22.35
N GLN A 852 40.87 14.64 -21.94
CA GLN A 852 39.57 14.51 -21.28
C GLN A 852 39.52 15.28 -19.96
N LEU A 853 40.60 15.30 -19.18
CA LEU A 853 40.68 16.13 -17.97
C LEU A 853 40.66 17.63 -18.30
N ARG A 854 41.35 18.07 -19.36
CA ARG A 854 41.30 19.47 -19.81
C ARG A 854 39.94 19.86 -20.37
N GLU A 855 39.32 19.00 -21.18
CA GLU A 855 37.96 19.21 -21.69
C GLU A 855 36.95 19.20 -20.54
N PHE A 856 37.14 18.34 -19.54
CA PHE A 856 36.34 18.33 -18.31
C PHE A 856 36.56 19.59 -17.47
N GLU A 857 37.79 20.08 -17.34
CA GLU A 857 38.08 21.34 -16.65
C GLU A 857 37.54 22.55 -17.41
N GLU A 858 37.60 22.58 -18.74
CA GLU A 858 37.02 23.64 -19.56
C GLU A 858 35.49 23.62 -19.54
N THR A 859 34.87 22.44 -19.62
CA THR A 859 33.41 22.31 -19.48
C THR A 859 32.96 22.65 -18.07
N LYS A 860 33.69 22.21 -17.03
CA LYS A 860 33.44 22.63 -15.65
C LYS A 860 33.56 24.15 -15.50
N LYS A 861 34.58 24.75 -16.10
CA LYS A 861 34.77 26.21 -16.07
C LYS A 861 33.67 26.95 -16.84
N GLN A 862 33.20 26.43 -17.98
CA GLN A 862 32.04 26.98 -18.69
C GLN A 862 30.77 26.88 -17.86
N ILE A 863 30.54 25.74 -17.20
CA ILE A 863 29.40 25.56 -16.30
C ILE A 863 29.51 26.52 -15.11
N GLU A 864 30.68 26.65 -14.49
CA GLU A 864 30.91 27.61 -13.39
C GLU A 864 30.72 29.06 -13.86
N GLU A 865 31.18 29.43 -15.06
CA GLU A 865 30.99 30.77 -15.63
C GLU A 865 29.52 31.05 -16.02
N ASP A 866 28.79 30.06 -16.51
CA ASP A 866 27.37 30.16 -16.84
C ASP A 866 26.50 30.18 -15.58
N GLU A 867 26.83 29.37 -14.57
CA GLU A 867 26.21 29.41 -13.24
C GLU A 867 26.50 30.75 -12.55
N ASP A 868 27.73 31.26 -12.62
CA ASP A 868 28.07 32.58 -12.07
C ASP A 868 27.32 33.70 -12.81
N ARG A 869 27.15 33.61 -14.15
CA ARG A 869 26.31 34.56 -14.90
C ARG A 869 24.85 34.45 -14.52
N GLU A 870 24.30 33.25 -14.38
CA GLU A 870 22.92 33.05 -13.93
C GLU A 870 22.74 33.58 -12.51
N ILE A 871 23.67 33.31 -11.60
CA ILE A 871 23.68 33.84 -10.23
C ILE A 871 23.76 35.37 -10.28
N GLN A 872 24.55 35.95 -11.17
CA GLN A 872 24.67 37.41 -11.30
C GLN A 872 23.44 38.07 -11.94
N ASP A 873 22.77 37.39 -12.86
CA ASP A 873 21.48 37.79 -13.45
C ASP A 873 20.33 37.65 -12.44
N ILE A 874 20.35 36.58 -11.65
CA ILE A 874 19.42 36.36 -10.55
C ILE A 874 19.66 37.42 -9.47
N LYS A 875 20.93 37.70 -9.13
CA LYS A 875 21.30 38.74 -8.17
C LYS A 875 20.89 40.11 -8.67
N THR A 876 21.11 40.47 -9.93
CA THR A 876 20.65 41.76 -10.48
C THR A 876 19.13 41.84 -10.57
N LYS A 877 18.42 40.74 -10.89
CA LYS A 877 16.95 40.67 -10.82
C LYS A 877 16.45 40.85 -9.38
N TYR A 878 17.08 40.22 -8.39
CA TYR A 878 16.71 40.36 -6.99
C TYR A 878 17.11 41.72 -6.41
N GLU A 879 18.24 42.30 -6.81
CA GLU A 879 18.62 43.67 -6.44
C GLU A 879 17.70 44.71 -7.08
N LYS A 880 17.17 44.43 -8.28
CA LYS A 880 16.14 45.26 -8.92
C LYS A 880 14.81 45.12 -8.17
N LYS A 881 14.35 43.89 -7.91
CA LYS A 881 13.15 43.64 -7.09
C LYS A 881 13.26 44.24 -5.69
N LEU A 882 14.42 44.13 -5.05
CA LEU A 882 14.68 44.71 -3.73
C LEU A 882 14.71 46.24 -3.79
N ARG A 883 15.19 46.84 -4.89
CA ARG A 883 15.09 48.29 -5.11
C ARG A 883 13.65 48.72 -5.33
N ASP A 884 12.91 48.03 -6.19
CA ASP A 884 11.50 48.29 -6.47
C ASP A 884 10.65 48.12 -5.20
N GLU A 885 10.91 47.08 -4.40
CA GLU A 885 10.28 46.88 -3.10
C GLU A 885 10.68 47.95 -2.09
N LYS A 886 11.96 48.34 -2.00
CA LYS A 886 12.39 49.44 -1.11
C LYS A 886 11.76 50.77 -1.51
N GLU A 887 11.63 51.05 -2.80
CA GLU A 887 10.98 52.26 -3.31
C GLU A 887 9.47 52.22 -3.05
N SER A 888 8.83 51.07 -3.24
CA SER A 888 7.42 50.86 -2.87
C SER A 888 7.20 50.96 -1.37
N ASN A 889 8.13 50.47 -0.54
CA ASN A 889 8.07 50.57 0.92
C ASN A 889 8.30 52.01 1.39
N LEU A 890 9.17 52.77 0.72
CA LEU A 890 9.35 54.20 0.95
C LEU A 890 8.11 55.00 0.53
N ARG A 891 7.48 54.68 -0.60
CA ARG A 891 6.19 55.25 -1.01
C ARG A 891 5.10 54.92 0.00
N LEU A 892 4.97 53.67 0.40
CA LEU A 892 4.00 53.22 1.40
C LEU A 892 4.30 53.84 2.76
N LYS A 893 5.55 54.04 3.18
CA LYS A 893 5.89 54.79 4.39
C LYS A 893 5.55 56.28 4.27
N GLY A 894 5.72 56.88 3.09
CA GLY A 894 5.26 58.23 2.78
C GLY A 894 3.75 58.36 2.85
N GLU A 895 3.02 57.43 2.21
CA GLU A 895 1.56 57.34 2.24
C GLU A 895 1.04 57.03 3.64
N THR A 896 1.72 56.18 4.40
CA THR A 896 1.39 55.88 5.80
C THR A 896 1.65 57.10 6.68
N GLY A 897 2.70 57.89 6.40
CA GLY A 897 2.95 59.17 7.06
C GLY A 897 1.88 60.22 6.75
N ILE A 898 1.41 60.27 5.50
CA ILE A 898 0.29 61.12 5.08
C ILE A 898 -1.02 60.64 5.71
N MET A 899 -1.26 59.33 5.75
CA MET A 899 -2.43 58.71 6.40
C MET A 899 -2.40 58.96 7.90
N ARG A 900 -1.23 58.94 8.55
CA ARG A 900 -1.09 59.26 9.98
C ARG A 900 -1.36 60.75 10.25
N LYS A 901 -0.95 61.64 9.34
CA LYS A 901 -1.30 63.07 9.39
C LYS A 901 -2.80 63.31 9.13
N LYS A 902 -3.41 62.59 8.17
CA LYS A 902 -4.85 62.61 7.91
C LYS A 902 -5.65 62.02 9.07
N PHE A 903 -5.13 60.97 9.71
CA PHE A 903 -5.75 60.37 10.89
C PHE A 903 -5.69 61.34 12.07
N SER A 904 -4.55 62.01 12.27
CA SER A 904 -4.42 63.07 13.28
C SER A 904 -5.31 64.28 12.98
N SER A 905 -5.49 64.68 11.71
CA SER A 905 -6.40 65.77 11.35
C SER A 905 -7.86 65.36 11.53
N LEU A 906 -8.23 64.14 11.11
CA LEU A 906 -9.56 63.58 11.30
C LEU A 906 -9.88 63.39 12.77
N GLN A 907 -8.91 63.01 13.60
CA GLN A 907 -9.10 62.88 15.04
C GLN A 907 -9.30 64.24 15.71
N LYS A 908 -8.62 65.29 15.20
CA LYS A 908 -8.85 66.68 15.60
C LYS A 908 -10.22 67.21 15.13
N GLU A 909 -10.63 66.88 13.91
CA GLU A 909 -11.97 67.18 13.39
C GLU A 909 -13.06 66.43 14.17
N ILE A 910 -12.79 65.20 14.59
CA ILE A 910 -13.71 64.44 15.44
C ILE A 910 -13.80 65.11 16.82
N GLU A 911 -12.69 65.55 17.42
CA GLU A 911 -12.70 66.28 18.69
C GLU A 911 -13.45 67.62 18.59
N GLU A 912 -13.25 68.39 17.51
CA GLU A 912 -14.01 69.62 17.23
C GLU A 912 -15.49 69.32 17.00
N ARG A 913 -15.82 68.29 16.21
CA ARG A 913 -17.22 67.87 15.98
C ARG A 913 -17.87 67.37 17.26
N THR A 914 -17.15 66.72 18.16
CA THR A 914 -17.70 66.29 19.46
C THR A 914 -17.99 67.49 20.36
N ASN A 915 -17.11 68.50 20.38
CA ASN A 915 -17.38 69.76 21.09
C ASN A 915 -18.58 70.51 20.48
N ASP A 916 -18.67 70.58 19.15
CA ASP A 916 -19.83 71.17 18.46
C ASP A 916 -21.12 70.40 18.80
N THR A 917 -21.04 69.08 18.92
CA THR A 917 -22.20 68.24 19.29
C THR A 917 -22.62 68.50 20.75
N GLU A 918 -21.69 68.80 21.66
CA GLU A 918 -22.01 69.21 23.03
C GLU A 918 -22.63 70.60 23.10
N ILE A 919 -22.14 71.56 22.30
CA ILE A 919 -22.73 72.90 22.19
C ILE A 919 -24.14 72.81 21.61
N LEU A 920 -24.32 72.04 20.52
CA LEU A 920 -25.62 71.82 19.89
C LEU A 920 -26.60 71.05 20.79
N LYS A 921 -26.12 70.13 21.64
CA LYS A 921 -26.96 69.51 22.70
C LYS A 921 -27.38 70.53 23.76
N GLY A 922 -26.52 71.47 24.12
CA GLY A 922 -26.87 72.60 24.99
C GLY A 922 -27.92 73.53 24.37
N GLU A 923 -27.84 73.78 23.06
CA GLU A 923 -28.85 74.54 22.31
C GLU A 923 -30.15 73.77 22.11
N GLN A 924 -30.08 72.45 21.93
CA GLN A 924 -31.26 71.58 21.83
C GLN A 924 -32.11 71.63 23.12
N VAL A 925 -31.48 71.67 24.29
CA VAL A 925 -32.21 71.81 25.57
C VAL A 925 -32.87 73.19 25.69
N LYS A 926 -32.19 74.26 25.23
CA LYS A 926 -32.79 75.62 25.18
C LYS A 926 -33.95 75.69 24.19
N LEU A 927 -33.80 75.09 23.01
CA LEU A 927 -34.84 75.00 21.99
C LEU A 927 -36.02 74.13 22.45
N GLN A 928 -35.81 73.10 23.27
CA GLN A 928 -36.91 72.32 23.86
C GLN A 928 -37.78 73.14 24.83
N VAL A 929 -37.20 74.10 25.54
CA VAL A 929 -37.97 75.04 26.38
C VAL A 929 -38.79 75.99 25.51
N VAL A 930 -38.22 76.47 24.40
CA VAL A 930 -38.91 77.33 23.43
C VAL A 930 -40.01 76.55 22.68
N ILE A 931 -39.78 75.30 22.30
CA ILE A 931 -40.77 74.42 21.66
C ILE A 931 -41.97 74.22 22.59
N LYS A 932 -41.76 74.01 23.90
CA LYS A 932 -42.89 73.93 24.86
C LYS A 932 -43.70 75.23 24.97
N SER A 933 -43.06 76.39 24.79
CA SER A 933 -43.81 77.67 24.73
C SER A 933 -44.57 77.82 23.41
N LEU A 934 -43.96 77.44 22.29
CA LEU A 934 -44.59 77.49 20.97
C LEU A 934 -45.69 76.44 20.79
N GLU A 935 -45.62 75.29 21.44
CA GLU A 935 -46.70 74.29 21.49
C GLU A 935 -47.96 74.85 22.16
N LYS A 936 -47.80 75.76 23.13
CA LYS A 936 -48.90 76.48 23.77
C LYS A 936 -49.52 77.51 22.82
N ASP A 937 -48.70 78.17 22.00
CA ASP A 937 -49.15 79.13 20.99
C ASP A 937 -49.78 78.44 19.76
N ILE A 938 -49.27 77.27 19.37
CA ILE A 938 -49.84 76.42 18.31
C ILE A 938 -51.25 75.96 18.68
N LEU A 939 -51.55 75.77 19.96
CA LEU A 939 -52.90 75.40 20.41
C LEU A 939 -53.90 76.56 20.25
N GLY A 940 -53.45 77.82 20.38
CA GLY A 940 -54.23 79.01 20.06
C GLY A 940 -54.39 79.24 18.56
N LEU A 941 -53.31 79.06 17.78
CA LEU A 941 -53.35 79.22 16.32
C LEU A 941 -54.17 78.13 15.62
N LYS A 942 -54.29 76.93 16.19
CA LYS A 942 -55.16 75.87 15.67
C LYS A 942 -56.66 76.22 15.74
N GLN A 943 -57.08 77.09 16.67
CA GLN A 943 -58.44 77.62 16.68
C GLN A 943 -58.66 78.65 15.56
N GLU A 944 -57.66 79.47 15.23
CA GLU A 944 -57.73 80.40 14.08
C GLU A 944 -57.61 79.69 12.72
N ILE A 945 -56.89 78.56 12.63
CA ILE A 945 -56.75 77.78 11.38
C ILE A 945 -58.08 77.13 11.00
N GLN A 946 -58.88 76.69 11.98
CA GLN A 946 -60.20 76.09 11.71
C GLN A 946 -61.19 77.08 11.06
N GLU A 947 -61.05 78.39 11.35
CA GLU A 947 -61.83 79.45 10.68
C GLU A 947 -61.30 79.82 9.29
N ARG A 948 -60.00 79.57 9.01
CA ARG A 948 -59.39 79.82 7.69
C ARG A 948 -59.52 78.65 6.72
N ASP A 949 -59.67 77.42 7.21
CA ASP A 949 -59.82 76.23 6.37
C ASP A 949 -61.15 76.22 5.57
N GLU A 950 -62.22 76.85 6.07
CA GLU A 950 -63.46 77.07 5.30
C GLU A 950 -63.23 77.99 4.08
N THR A 951 -62.35 78.99 4.19
CA THR A 951 -61.97 79.87 3.07
C THR A 951 -60.97 79.24 2.09
N ILE A 952 -60.28 78.16 2.45
CA ILE A 952 -59.28 77.48 1.59
C ILE A 952 -59.94 76.46 0.66
N GLN A 953 -61.07 75.87 1.06
CA GLN A 953 -61.83 74.91 0.26
C GLN A 953 -62.32 75.47 -1.10
N ASP A 954 -62.54 76.79 -1.18
CA ASP A 954 -62.88 77.50 -2.43
C ASP A 954 -61.68 77.76 -3.35
N LYS A 955 -60.45 77.77 -2.80
CA LYS A 955 -59.22 78.01 -3.58
C LYS A 955 -58.57 76.70 -4.08
N GLU A 956 -58.86 75.56 -3.47
CA GLU A 956 -58.35 74.25 -3.88
C GLU A 956 -58.93 73.73 -5.20
N LYS A 957 -60.15 74.12 -5.59
CA LYS A 957 -60.72 73.82 -6.91
C LYS A 957 -59.91 74.41 -8.07
N ARG A 958 -59.10 75.45 -7.83
CA ARG A 958 -58.31 76.15 -8.86
C ARG A 958 -56.88 75.61 -9.04
N ILE A 959 -56.43 74.77 -8.11
CA ILE A 959 -55.08 74.18 -8.11
C ILE A 959 -55.05 72.82 -8.85
N TYR A 960 -56.22 72.18 -9.01
CA TYR A 960 -56.35 70.90 -9.72
C TYR A 960 -55.91 70.98 -11.20
N ASP A 961 -56.12 72.12 -11.87
CA ASP A 961 -55.77 72.31 -13.29
C ASP A 961 -54.26 72.56 -13.54
N LEU A 962 -53.50 72.97 -12.52
CA LEU A 962 -52.07 73.30 -12.65
C LEU A 962 -51.13 72.11 -12.34
N LYS A 963 -51.62 71.07 -11.66
CA LYS A 963 -50.82 69.86 -11.34
C LYS A 963 -50.59 68.92 -12.53
N LYS A 964 -51.33 69.06 -13.63
CA LYS A 964 -51.24 68.17 -14.80
C LYS A 964 -50.03 68.44 -15.72
N LYS A 965 -49.38 69.62 -15.61
CA LYS A 965 -48.25 70.02 -16.47
C LYS A 965 -46.85 69.83 -15.87
N ASN A 966 -46.72 69.37 -14.61
CA ASN A 966 -45.43 69.27 -13.93
C ASN A 966 -44.94 67.82 -13.66
N GLN A 967 -45.54 66.82 -14.31
CA GLN A 967 -45.22 65.39 -14.11
C GLN A 967 -44.24 64.78 -15.15
N GLU A 968 -43.74 65.55 -16.11
CA GLU A 968 -42.91 64.99 -17.20
C GLU A 968 -41.38 65.12 -17.00
N LEU A 969 -40.88 65.93 -16.04
CA LEU A 969 -39.44 66.22 -15.95
C LEU A 969 -38.65 65.47 -14.84
N GLU A 970 -39.28 64.67 -13.98
CA GLU A 970 -38.58 63.97 -12.88
C GLU A 970 -38.15 62.52 -13.19
N LYS A 971 -38.56 61.92 -14.32
CA LYS A 971 -38.35 60.48 -14.57
C LYS A 971 -36.99 60.08 -15.15
N PHE A 972 -36.16 61.02 -15.62
CA PHE A 972 -34.88 60.66 -16.27
C PHE A 972 -33.66 60.58 -15.33
N LYS A 973 -33.72 61.13 -14.11
CA LYS A 973 -32.57 61.15 -13.19
C LYS A 973 -32.44 59.90 -12.32
N PHE A 974 -33.54 59.23 -12.00
CA PHE A 974 -33.55 58.04 -11.12
C PHE A 974 -33.05 56.75 -11.79
N VAL A 975 -33.13 56.66 -13.13
CA VAL A 975 -32.76 55.45 -13.88
C VAL A 975 -31.25 55.28 -14.01
N LEU A 976 -30.47 56.37 -14.05
CA LEU A 976 -29.01 56.33 -14.23
C LEU A 976 -28.26 56.01 -12.92
N ASP A 977 -28.71 56.54 -11.78
CA ASP A 977 -28.05 56.29 -10.49
C ASP A 977 -28.28 54.87 -9.94
N TYR A 978 -29.39 54.22 -10.33
CA TYR A 978 -29.66 52.82 -9.98
C TYR A 978 -28.74 51.86 -10.75
N LYS A 979 -28.51 52.11 -12.05
CA LYS A 979 -27.68 51.27 -12.93
C LYS A 979 -26.20 51.25 -12.52
N ILE A 980 -25.68 52.39 -12.02
CA ILE A 980 -24.27 52.52 -11.58
C ILE A 980 -24.03 51.79 -10.26
N LYS A 981 -24.99 51.82 -9.32
CA LYS A 981 -24.90 51.09 -8.05
C LYS A 981 -25.02 49.57 -8.24
N GLU A 982 -25.82 49.14 -9.23
CA GLU A 982 -25.99 47.73 -9.57
C GLU A 982 -24.72 47.13 -10.22
N LEU A 983 -24.03 47.88 -11.10
CA LEU A 983 -22.79 47.43 -11.74
C LEU A 983 -21.60 47.37 -10.76
N LYS A 984 -21.46 48.31 -9.82
CA LYS A 984 -20.38 48.25 -8.80
C LYS A 984 -20.54 47.06 -7.85
N LYS A 985 -21.77 46.71 -7.49
CA LYS A 985 -22.07 45.56 -6.61
C LYS A 985 -21.81 44.20 -7.30
N GLN A 986 -21.71 44.17 -8.63
CA GLN A 986 -21.39 42.97 -9.42
C GLN A 986 -19.89 42.79 -9.70
N ILE A 987 -19.06 43.84 -9.57
CA ILE A 987 -17.63 43.79 -9.89
C ILE A 987 -16.80 43.33 -8.68
N GLU A 988 -17.16 43.75 -7.47
CA GLU A 988 -16.46 43.41 -6.22
C GLU A 988 -16.34 41.90 -5.93
N PRO A 989 -17.36 41.04 -6.16
CA PRO A 989 -17.18 39.59 -6.03
C PRO A 989 -16.31 38.99 -7.14
N ARG A 990 -16.37 39.52 -8.37
CA ARG A 990 -15.54 39.05 -9.49
C ARG A 990 -14.06 39.37 -9.31
N GLU A 991 -13.72 40.50 -8.70
CA GLU A 991 -12.31 40.83 -8.39
C GLU A 991 -11.74 39.92 -7.30
N ASN A 992 -12.53 39.57 -6.29
CA ASN A 992 -12.15 38.60 -5.26
C ASN A 992 -12.05 37.18 -5.83
N GLU A 993 -12.96 36.78 -6.71
CA GLU A 993 -12.89 35.50 -7.44
C GLU A 993 -11.65 35.42 -8.34
N ILE A 994 -11.29 36.50 -9.03
CA ILE A 994 -10.05 36.56 -9.84
C ILE A 994 -8.82 36.45 -8.94
N LYS A 995 -8.83 37.05 -7.74
CA LYS A 995 -7.72 36.95 -6.79
C LYS A 995 -7.56 35.53 -6.25
N VAL A 996 -8.67 34.87 -5.88
CA VAL A 996 -8.68 33.47 -5.44
C VAL A 996 -8.28 32.55 -6.59
N MET A 997 -8.79 32.76 -7.81
CA MET A 997 -8.39 32.00 -9.00
C MET A 997 -6.90 32.16 -9.30
N LYS A 998 -6.32 33.35 -9.11
CA LYS A 998 -4.87 33.55 -9.28
C LYS A 998 -4.07 32.77 -8.24
N GLU A 999 -4.46 32.79 -6.97
CA GLU A 999 -3.81 31.98 -5.92
C GLU A 999 -3.97 30.48 -6.16
N GLN A 1000 -5.11 30.06 -6.72
CA GLN A 1000 -5.40 28.67 -7.04
C GLN A 1000 -4.65 28.20 -8.29
N ILE A 1001 -4.50 29.06 -9.31
CA ILE A 1001 -3.65 28.83 -10.47
C ILE A 1001 -2.19 28.72 -10.01
N GLN A 1002 -1.74 29.60 -9.10
CA GLN A 1002 -0.36 29.57 -8.60
C GLN A 1002 -0.07 28.28 -7.80
N LYS A 1003 -1.00 27.84 -6.95
CA LYS A 1003 -0.87 26.55 -6.24
C LYS A 1003 -0.91 25.37 -7.21
N MET A 1004 -1.81 25.39 -8.19
CA MET A 1004 -1.91 24.35 -9.21
C MET A 1004 -0.66 24.33 -10.10
N GLU A 1005 -0.05 25.47 -10.44
CA GLU A 1005 1.23 25.55 -11.15
C GLU A 1005 2.36 24.94 -10.31
N THR A 1006 2.42 25.21 -9.00
CA THR A 1006 3.42 24.57 -8.12
C THR A 1006 3.20 23.06 -7.98
N GLU A 1007 1.95 22.61 -7.90
CA GLU A 1007 1.61 21.18 -7.88
C GLU A 1007 1.91 20.53 -9.24
N LEU A 1008 1.62 21.23 -10.35
CA LEU A 1008 1.92 20.76 -11.71
C LEU A 1008 3.43 20.66 -11.92
N GLU A 1009 4.23 21.61 -11.43
CA GLU A 1009 5.69 21.51 -11.45
C GLU A 1009 6.19 20.34 -10.60
N HIS A 1010 5.57 20.08 -9.44
CA HIS A 1010 5.90 18.93 -8.61
C HIS A 1010 5.56 17.61 -9.31
N PHE A 1011 4.37 17.51 -9.91
CA PHE A 1011 3.96 16.36 -10.71
C PHE A 1011 4.80 16.21 -11.97
N HIS A 1012 5.24 17.30 -12.60
CA HIS A 1012 6.09 17.24 -13.78
C HIS A 1012 7.49 16.72 -13.40
N LYS A 1013 8.07 17.20 -12.29
CA LYS A 1013 9.32 16.67 -11.73
C LYS A 1013 9.22 15.18 -11.36
N GLN A 1014 8.12 14.78 -10.74
CA GLN A 1014 7.86 13.37 -10.43
C GLN A 1014 7.67 12.52 -11.68
N ASN A 1015 6.92 13.00 -12.68
CA ASN A 1015 6.73 12.30 -13.95
C ASN A 1015 8.04 12.18 -14.73
N THR A 1016 8.87 13.24 -14.78
CA THR A 1016 10.20 13.14 -15.41
C THR A 1016 11.09 12.15 -14.67
N GLN A 1017 11.01 12.09 -13.34
CA GLN A 1017 11.76 11.10 -12.55
C GLN A 1017 11.25 9.68 -12.82
N LEU A 1018 9.94 9.49 -12.91
CA LEU A 1018 9.32 8.21 -13.24
C LEU A 1018 9.63 7.78 -14.68
N GLU A 1019 9.62 8.69 -15.65
CA GLU A 1019 10.01 8.43 -17.03
C GLU A 1019 11.48 8.02 -17.12
N LEU A 1020 12.38 8.72 -16.42
CA LEU A 1020 13.79 8.33 -16.32
C LEU A 1020 13.93 6.93 -15.70
N ASN A 1021 13.25 6.64 -14.58
CA ASN A 1021 13.26 5.33 -13.94
C ASN A 1021 12.69 4.23 -14.86
N ILE A 1022 11.62 4.52 -15.60
CA ILE A 1022 11.03 3.61 -16.57
C ILE A 1022 12.03 3.34 -17.70
N THR A 1023 12.70 4.37 -18.23
CA THR A 1023 13.72 4.17 -19.28
C THR A 1023 14.92 3.37 -18.79
N GLU A 1024 15.36 3.58 -17.54
CA GLU A 1024 16.43 2.79 -16.91
C GLU A 1024 16.01 1.32 -16.72
N LEU A 1025 14.77 1.09 -16.26
CA LEU A 1025 14.21 -0.26 -16.13
C LEU A 1025 14.04 -0.95 -17.49
N TRP A 1026 13.64 -0.23 -18.54
CA TRP A 1026 13.56 -0.77 -19.90
C TRP A 1026 14.95 -1.12 -20.46
N GLN A 1027 15.97 -0.32 -20.16
CA GLN A 1027 17.35 -0.64 -20.55
C GLN A 1027 17.87 -1.87 -19.81
N LYS A 1028 17.58 -2.01 -18.51
CA LYS A 1028 17.92 -3.21 -17.72
C LYS A 1028 17.16 -4.45 -18.22
N LEU A 1029 15.86 -4.32 -18.50
CA LEU A 1029 15.06 -5.41 -19.07
C LEU A 1029 15.61 -5.84 -20.43
N ARG A 1030 15.98 -4.89 -21.30
CA ARG A 1030 16.55 -5.20 -22.62
C ARG A 1030 17.95 -5.81 -22.52
N ALA A 1031 18.76 -5.42 -21.55
CA ALA A 1031 20.07 -6.03 -21.29
C ALA A 1031 19.93 -7.48 -20.77
N THR A 1032 19.03 -7.70 -19.81
CA THR A 1032 18.74 -9.04 -19.26
C THR A 1032 18.10 -9.96 -20.30
N ASP A 1033 17.20 -9.48 -21.16
CA ASP A 1033 16.67 -10.26 -22.29
C ASP A 1033 17.79 -10.64 -23.29
N GLN A 1034 18.73 -9.75 -23.56
CA GLN A 1034 19.88 -10.05 -24.41
C GLN A 1034 20.83 -11.08 -23.79
N GLU A 1035 21.07 -11.04 -22.48
CA GLU A 1035 21.83 -12.05 -21.76
C GLU A 1035 21.11 -13.40 -21.74
N MET A 1036 19.81 -13.41 -21.46
CA MET A 1036 18.98 -14.62 -21.52
C MET A 1036 18.99 -15.24 -22.91
N HIS A 1037 18.97 -14.43 -23.97
CA HIS A 1037 19.11 -14.90 -25.35
C HIS A 1037 20.50 -15.49 -25.63
N ARG A 1038 21.58 -14.90 -25.13
CA ARG A 1038 22.94 -15.46 -25.27
C ARG A 1038 23.08 -16.78 -24.52
N GLU A 1039 22.54 -16.89 -23.30
CA GLU A 1039 22.57 -18.14 -22.53
C GLU A 1039 21.73 -19.24 -23.18
N ARG A 1040 20.52 -18.92 -23.66
CA ARG A 1040 19.72 -19.88 -24.47
C ARG A 1040 20.42 -20.30 -25.76
N GLN A 1041 21.21 -19.43 -26.38
CA GLN A 1041 22.00 -19.77 -27.57
C GLN A 1041 23.16 -20.71 -27.20
N LYS A 1042 23.84 -20.47 -26.06
CA LYS A 1042 24.88 -21.38 -25.54
C LYS A 1042 24.33 -22.75 -25.18
N GLU A 1043 23.17 -22.79 -24.53
CA GLU A 1043 22.46 -24.03 -24.21
C GLU A 1043 22.14 -24.82 -25.48
N ARG A 1044 21.59 -24.17 -26.52
CA ARG A 1044 21.33 -24.80 -27.82
C ARG A 1044 22.59 -25.31 -28.52
N ASN A 1045 23.70 -24.56 -28.43
CA ASN A 1045 24.97 -24.97 -29.02
C ASN A 1045 25.58 -26.17 -28.28
N LEU A 1046 25.49 -26.20 -26.94
CA LEU A 1046 25.92 -27.34 -26.12
C LEU A 1046 25.04 -28.56 -26.37
N GLU A 1047 23.72 -28.41 -26.45
CA GLU A 1047 22.81 -29.50 -26.83
C GLU A 1047 23.12 -30.04 -28.23
N ALA A 1048 23.47 -29.17 -29.19
CA ALA A 1048 23.88 -29.58 -30.53
C ALA A 1048 25.20 -30.36 -30.50
N LEU A 1049 26.19 -29.91 -29.72
CA LEU A 1049 27.48 -30.59 -29.54
C LEU A 1049 27.30 -31.96 -28.88
N VAL A 1050 26.47 -32.05 -27.83
CA VAL A 1050 26.13 -33.32 -27.16
C VAL A 1050 25.40 -34.26 -28.09
N LYS A 1051 24.46 -33.77 -28.91
CA LYS A 1051 23.80 -34.58 -29.95
C LYS A 1051 24.80 -35.09 -30.98
N GLN A 1052 25.71 -34.24 -31.45
CA GLN A 1052 26.72 -34.59 -32.44
C GLN A 1052 27.72 -35.63 -31.90
N PHE A 1053 28.14 -35.49 -30.65
CA PHE A 1053 28.97 -36.47 -29.95
C PHE A 1053 28.24 -37.81 -29.77
N LYS A 1054 26.95 -37.79 -29.39
CA LYS A 1054 26.12 -39.01 -29.28
C LYS A 1054 25.99 -39.74 -30.62
N THR A 1055 25.78 -39.02 -31.73
CA THR A 1055 25.75 -39.63 -33.08
C THR A 1055 27.11 -40.19 -33.49
N ASP A 1056 28.20 -39.47 -33.23
CA ASP A 1056 29.55 -39.94 -33.57
C ASP A 1056 29.94 -41.17 -32.73
N LEU A 1057 29.55 -41.21 -31.45
CA LEU A 1057 29.73 -42.37 -30.57
C LEU A 1057 28.90 -43.57 -31.06
N HIS A 1058 27.65 -43.35 -31.46
CA HIS A 1058 26.78 -44.40 -32.01
C HIS A 1058 27.35 -44.98 -33.31
N ASN A 1059 27.94 -44.15 -34.16
CA ASN A 1059 28.64 -44.59 -35.36
C ASN A 1059 29.90 -45.41 -35.04
N CYS A 1060 30.61 -45.14 -33.95
CA CYS A 1060 31.74 -45.95 -33.50
C CYS A 1060 31.33 -47.33 -32.98
N VAL A 1061 30.17 -47.43 -32.32
CA VAL A 1061 29.63 -48.70 -31.79
C VAL A 1061 29.36 -49.72 -32.91
N ALA A 1062 29.08 -49.27 -34.13
CA ALA A 1062 28.88 -50.16 -35.29
C ALA A 1062 30.14 -51.00 -35.65
N TYR A 1063 31.34 -50.57 -35.24
CA TYR A 1063 32.61 -51.25 -35.54
C TYR A 1063 33.12 -52.13 -34.38
N ILE A 1064 32.27 -52.45 -33.39
CA ILE A 1064 32.63 -53.25 -32.20
C ILE A 1064 33.23 -54.63 -32.55
N GLN A 1065 32.86 -55.20 -33.70
CA GLN A 1065 33.35 -56.52 -34.14
C GLN A 1065 34.71 -56.45 -34.87
N GLU A 1066 35.22 -55.24 -35.18
CA GLU A 1066 36.48 -55.03 -35.91
C GLU A 1066 37.47 -54.16 -35.09
N PRO A 1067 38.31 -54.78 -34.24
CA PRO A 1067 39.12 -54.06 -33.22
C PRO A 1067 40.09 -53.02 -33.78
N ARG A 1068 40.58 -53.21 -35.01
CA ARG A 1068 41.53 -52.28 -35.66
C ARG A 1068 40.84 -51.01 -36.15
N GLN A 1069 39.67 -51.14 -36.78
CA GLN A 1069 38.89 -49.98 -37.26
C GLN A 1069 38.26 -49.21 -36.10
N LEU A 1070 37.80 -49.91 -35.05
CA LEU A 1070 37.30 -49.27 -33.83
C LEU A 1070 38.37 -48.37 -33.17
N LYS A 1071 39.62 -48.84 -33.10
CA LYS A 1071 40.74 -48.08 -32.56
C LYS A 1071 41.03 -46.81 -33.36
N GLU A 1072 40.96 -46.87 -34.70
CA GLU A 1072 41.14 -45.68 -35.54
C GLU A 1072 39.98 -44.69 -35.39
N LYS A 1073 38.73 -45.16 -35.34
CA LYS A 1073 37.55 -44.30 -35.14
C LYS A 1073 37.50 -43.66 -33.76
N PHE A 1074 37.92 -44.36 -32.70
CA PHE A 1074 38.08 -43.77 -31.38
C PHE A 1074 39.22 -42.75 -31.32
N ARG A 1075 40.33 -43.00 -32.02
CA ARG A 1075 41.45 -42.03 -32.11
C ARG A 1075 41.01 -40.75 -32.82
N ALA A 1076 40.23 -40.87 -33.90
CA ALA A 1076 39.64 -39.73 -34.59
C ALA A 1076 38.60 -38.98 -33.74
N LEU A 1077 37.80 -39.69 -32.95
CA LEU A 1077 36.85 -39.09 -31.99
C LEU A 1077 37.60 -38.32 -30.88
N PHE A 1078 38.70 -38.89 -30.37
CA PHE A 1078 39.55 -38.27 -29.37
C PHE A 1078 40.24 -36.99 -29.92
N GLU A 1079 40.80 -37.04 -31.12
CA GLU A 1079 41.39 -35.84 -31.76
C GLU A 1079 40.35 -34.75 -32.03
N LYS A 1080 39.11 -35.11 -32.39
CA LYS A 1080 38.03 -34.16 -32.71
C LYS A 1080 37.47 -33.43 -31.48
N TYR A 1081 37.39 -34.09 -30.32
CA TYR A 1081 36.74 -33.52 -29.13
C TYR A 1081 37.72 -33.20 -27.97
N VAL A 1082 38.94 -33.75 -27.97
CA VAL A 1082 39.90 -33.60 -26.84
C VAL A 1082 41.12 -32.73 -27.21
N GLN A 1083 41.55 -32.67 -28.48
CA GLN A 1083 42.70 -31.84 -28.86
C GLN A 1083 42.31 -30.42 -29.29
N ARG A 1084 41.96 -29.58 -28.31
CA ARG A 1084 42.16 -28.11 -28.32
C ARG A 1084 41.85 -27.39 -27.00
N ALA A 1085 41.35 -28.07 -25.97
CA ALA A 1085 40.96 -27.42 -24.70
C ALA A 1085 42.11 -27.31 -23.67
N ASP A 1086 42.96 -28.33 -23.54
CA ASP A 1086 43.81 -28.43 -22.34
C ASP A 1086 45.11 -27.58 -22.35
N MET A 1087 45.48 -26.96 -23.47
CA MET A 1087 46.65 -26.05 -23.52
C MET A 1087 46.30 -24.55 -23.50
N VAL A 1088 45.02 -24.19 -23.62
CA VAL A 1088 44.57 -22.78 -23.56
C VAL A 1088 43.87 -22.46 -22.23
N GLU A 1089 43.39 -23.47 -21.50
CA GLU A 1089 42.65 -23.27 -20.25
C GLU A 1089 43.51 -22.89 -19.03
N ILE A 1090 44.84 -23.07 -19.04
CA ILE A 1090 45.70 -22.59 -17.94
C ILE A 1090 45.90 -21.06 -18.00
N THR A 1091 45.80 -20.44 -19.18
CA THR A 1091 45.81 -18.97 -19.34
C THR A 1091 44.42 -18.35 -19.23
N GLY A 1092 43.36 -19.11 -19.53
CA GLY A 1092 41.97 -18.69 -19.38
C GLY A 1092 41.49 -18.71 -17.92
N LEU A 1093 41.85 -19.74 -17.14
CA LEU A 1093 41.41 -19.82 -15.74
C LEU A 1093 41.96 -18.68 -14.87
N ASN A 1094 43.17 -18.18 -15.15
CA ASN A 1094 43.71 -17.01 -14.45
C ASN A 1094 43.05 -15.70 -14.91
N SER A 1095 42.70 -15.56 -16.19
CA SER A 1095 41.93 -14.42 -16.70
C SER A 1095 40.52 -14.39 -16.13
N ASP A 1096 39.85 -15.55 -16.06
CA ASP A 1096 38.49 -15.66 -15.57
C ASP A 1096 38.43 -15.58 -14.04
N LEU A 1097 39.36 -16.19 -13.28
CA LEU A 1097 39.47 -15.94 -11.83
C LEU A 1097 39.77 -14.47 -11.55
N GLN A 1098 40.61 -13.80 -12.34
CA GLN A 1098 40.96 -12.40 -12.16
C GLN A 1098 39.84 -11.45 -12.64
N GLN A 1099 39.02 -11.84 -13.62
CA GLN A 1099 37.76 -11.15 -13.99
C GLN A 1099 36.65 -11.40 -12.98
N GLU A 1100 36.51 -12.60 -12.41
CA GLU A 1100 35.57 -12.93 -11.34
C GLU A 1100 35.95 -12.19 -10.05
N TYR A 1101 37.25 -12.15 -9.71
CA TYR A 1101 37.78 -11.35 -8.61
C TYR A 1101 37.60 -9.85 -8.88
N SER A 1102 37.81 -9.39 -10.11
CA SER A 1102 37.59 -7.98 -10.48
C SER A 1102 36.10 -7.63 -10.46
N ARG A 1103 35.21 -8.54 -10.82
CA ARG A 1103 33.75 -8.38 -10.73
C ARG A 1103 33.24 -8.44 -9.30
N GLN A 1104 33.75 -9.36 -8.48
CA GLN A 1104 33.42 -9.43 -7.05
C GLN A 1104 34.00 -8.23 -6.30
N ARG A 1105 35.20 -7.78 -6.67
CA ARG A 1105 35.80 -6.54 -6.17
C ARG A 1105 35.04 -5.31 -6.64
N GLU A 1106 34.62 -5.20 -7.90
CA GLU A 1106 33.76 -4.10 -8.38
C GLU A 1106 32.38 -4.15 -7.71
N HIS A 1107 31.81 -5.34 -7.50
CA HIS A 1107 30.53 -5.49 -6.81
C HIS A 1107 30.65 -5.09 -5.34
N LEU A 1108 31.72 -5.50 -4.66
CA LEU A 1108 32.03 -5.10 -3.29
C LEU A 1108 32.37 -3.62 -3.22
N GLU A 1109 33.16 -3.05 -4.13
CA GLU A 1109 33.49 -1.62 -4.19
C GLU A 1109 32.26 -0.77 -4.51
N ARG A 1110 31.36 -1.21 -5.39
CA ARG A 1110 30.06 -0.55 -5.65
C ARG A 1110 29.11 -0.68 -4.46
N SER A 1111 29.13 -1.82 -3.76
CA SER A 1111 28.35 -2.03 -2.53
C SER A 1111 28.89 -1.18 -1.38
N LEU A 1112 30.21 -1.07 -1.24
CA LEU A 1112 30.90 -0.24 -0.25
C LEU A 1112 30.77 1.24 -0.60
N ALA A 1113 30.73 1.61 -1.88
CA ALA A 1113 30.45 2.97 -2.34
C ALA A 1113 28.99 3.35 -2.10
N THR A 1114 28.03 2.45 -2.32
CA THR A 1114 26.62 2.69 -1.99
C THR A 1114 26.38 2.69 -0.48
N LEU A 1115 27.07 1.84 0.29
CA LEU A 1115 27.06 1.89 1.76
C LEU A 1115 27.74 3.16 2.28
N LYS A 1116 28.87 3.60 1.73
CA LYS A 1116 29.49 4.90 2.07
C LYS A 1116 28.57 6.05 1.71
N LYS A 1117 27.90 6.01 0.56
CA LYS A 1117 26.95 7.05 0.14
C LYS A 1117 25.72 7.06 1.04
N LYS A 1118 25.26 5.89 1.52
CA LYS A 1118 24.20 5.77 2.53
C LYS A 1118 24.65 6.29 3.89
N VAL A 1119 25.84 5.93 4.36
CA VAL A 1119 26.40 6.40 5.64
C VAL A 1119 26.68 7.90 5.61
N VAL A 1120 27.19 8.44 4.50
CA VAL A 1120 27.37 9.89 4.31
C VAL A 1120 26.01 10.58 4.29
N LYS A 1121 25.02 10.05 3.57
CA LYS A 1121 23.66 10.60 3.54
C LYS A 1121 22.96 10.52 4.90
N GLU A 1122 23.12 9.43 5.65
CA GLU A 1122 22.62 9.30 7.03
C GLU A 1122 23.36 10.23 7.98
N SER A 1123 24.66 10.46 7.79
CA SER A 1123 25.43 11.45 8.57
C SER A 1123 25.02 12.88 8.24
N GLU A 1124 24.70 13.18 6.99
CA GLU A 1124 24.19 14.49 6.54
C GLU A 1124 22.76 14.72 7.03
N LEU A 1125 21.91 13.69 7.02
CA LEU A 1125 20.58 13.71 7.63
C LEU A 1125 20.68 13.91 9.14
N HIS A 1126 21.54 13.17 9.84
CA HIS A 1126 21.80 13.38 11.25
C HIS A 1126 22.37 14.78 11.54
N ARG A 1127 23.22 15.32 10.67
CA ARG A 1127 23.75 16.69 10.81
C ARG A 1127 22.66 17.74 10.55
N ALA A 1128 21.78 17.51 9.58
CA ALA A 1128 20.64 18.37 9.29
C ALA A 1128 19.62 18.34 10.44
N ASP A 1129 19.35 17.16 11.00
CA ASP A 1129 18.50 16.98 12.17
C ASP A 1129 19.11 17.62 13.41
N TYR A 1130 20.43 17.48 13.61
CA TYR A 1130 21.13 18.15 14.71
C TYR A 1130 21.11 19.67 14.56
N VAL A 1131 21.27 20.19 13.34
CA VAL A 1131 21.14 21.64 13.05
C VAL A 1131 19.70 22.11 13.25
N ARG A 1132 18.69 21.32 12.87
CA ARG A 1132 17.27 21.63 13.10
C ARG A 1132 16.96 21.66 14.59
N ILE A 1133 17.36 20.64 15.35
CA ILE A 1133 17.21 20.58 16.81
C ILE A 1133 17.97 21.75 17.47
N MET A 1134 19.14 22.11 16.96
CA MET A 1134 19.90 23.27 17.46
C MET A 1134 19.19 24.58 17.15
N GLN A 1135 18.58 24.75 15.97
CA GLN A 1135 17.77 25.92 15.62
C GLN A 1135 16.49 26.02 16.45
N GLU A 1136 15.81 24.89 16.67
CA GLU A 1136 14.64 24.80 17.55
C GLU A 1136 15.03 25.13 19.00
N ASN A 1137 16.13 24.60 19.51
CA ASN A 1137 16.66 24.96 20.82
C ASN A 1137 17.02 26.45 20.91
N VAL A 1138 17.60 27.04 19.86
CA VAL A 1138 17.86 28.49 19.81
C VAL A 1138 16.56 29.31 19.80
N SER A 1139 15.53 28.84 19.09
CA SER A 1139 14.20 29.47 19.08
C SER A 1139 13.53 29.37 20.47
N LEU A 1140 13.57 28.19 21.09
CA LEU A 1140 13.06 27.97 22.45
C LEU A 1140 13.82 28.82 23.48
N ILE A 1141 15.13 28.98 23.34
CA ILE A 1141 15.92 29.89 24.20
C ILE A 1141 15.50 31.35 23.99
N LYS A 1142 15.21 31.77 22.75
CA LYS A 1142 14.69 33.12 22.48
C LYS A 1142 13.32 33.32 23.12
N GLU A 1143 12.44 32.34 22.99
CA GLU A 1143 11.08 32.36 23.55
C GLU A 1143 11.12 32.35 25.08
N ILE A 1144 11.97 31.52 25.70
CA ILE A 1144 12.23 31.53 27.15
C ILE A 1144 12.77 32.91 27.59
N ASN A 1145 13.63 33.55 26.80
CA ASN A 1145 14.16 34.88 27.12
C ASN A 1145 13.14 36.02 26.92
N GLU A 1146 12.20 35.86 25.99
CA GLU A 1146 11.04 36.76 25.86
C GLU A 1146 10.08 36.57 27.03
N LEU A 1147 9.74 35.33 27.38
CA LEU A 1147 8.93 35.01 28.54
C LEU A 1147 9.60 35.49 29.85
N ARG A 1148 10.93 35.41 29.98
CA ARG A 1148 11.65 36.01 31.12
C ARG A 1148 11.59 37.54 31.14
N ARG A 1149 11.61 38.19 29.97
CA ARG A 1149 11.43 39.65 29.86
C ARG A 1149 10.00 40.06 30.22
N GLU A 1150 9.00 39.33 29.74
CA GLU A 1150 7.61 39.52 30.11
C GLU A 1150 7.38 39.27 31.60
N LEU A 1151 7.94 38.21 32.17
CA LEU A 1151 7.82 37.92 33.59
C LEU A 1151 8.49 39.01 34.44
N LYS A 1152 9.62 39.57 33.98
CA LYS A 1152 10.27 40.74 34.62
C LYS A 1152 9.43 42.00 34.50
N PHE A 1153 8.80 42.25 33.36
CA PHE A 1153 7.89 43.37 33.14
C PHE A 1153 6.64 43.25 34.02
N THR A 1154 6.07 42.05 34.10
CA THR A 1154 4.90 41.74 34.94
C THR A 1154 5.27 41.85 36.43
N ARG A 1155 6.47 41.41 36.84
CA ARG A 1155 6.97 41.64 38.21
C ARG A 1155 7.21 43.12 38.52
N SER A 1156 7.65 43.91 37.54
CA SER A 1156 7.76 45.38 37.69
C SER A 1156 6.37 46.01 37.85
N GLN A 1157 5.39 45.57 37.06
CA GLN A 1157 4.00 46.01 37.22
C GLN A 1157 3.41 45.59 38.56
N VAL A 1158 3.69 44.38 39.05
CA VAL A 1158 3.27 43.92 40.38
C VAL A 1158 3.95 44.77 41.46
N TYR A 1159 5.24 45.08 41.33
CA TYR A 1159 5.96 45.96 42.26
C TYR A 1159 5.41 47.39 42.25
N ASP A 1160 5.07 47.93 41.07
CA ASP A 1160 4.47 49.26 40.91
C ASP A 1160 3.03 49.29 41.45
N LEU A 1161 2.28 48.20 41.31
CA LEU A 1161 0.95 48.01 41.89
C LEU A 1161 1.02 47.83 43.42
N GLU A 1162 2.00 47.08 43.93
CA GLU A 1162 2.28 46.94 45.37
C GLU A 1162 2.71 48.29 45.98
N ALA A 1163 3.48 49.10 45.24
CA ALA A 1163 3.87 50.46 45.63
C ALA A 1163 2.68 51.44 45.58
N ALA A 1164 1.76 51.27 44.63
CA ALA A 1164 0.53 52.06 44.55
C ALA A 1164 -0.49 51.69 45.64
N LEU A 1165 -0.45 50.45 46.15
CA LEU A 1165 -1.42 49.93 47.14
C LEU A 1165 -1.09 50.18 48.62
N LYS A 1166 0.03 50.83 48.96
CA LYS A 1166 0.37 51.29 50.33
C LYS A 1166 0.01 50.29 51.46
N LEU A 1167 0.35 49.02 51.32
CA LEU A 1167 0.26 48.04 52.40
C LEU A 1167 1.66 47.72 52.94
N THR A 1168 2.15 48.57 53.85
CA THR A 1168 3.34 48.26 54.65
C THR A 1168 2.96 47.96 56.10
N LYS A 1169 3.29 46.76 56.57
CA LYS A 1169 3.65 46.53 57.98
C LYS A 1169 4.99 45.78 58.05
N LYS A 1170 5.98 46.48 58.61
CA LYS A 1170 7.34 46.01 58.93
C LYS A 1170 7.34 45.03 60.11
N ILE A 1171 8.26 44.06 60.08
CA ILE A 1171 9.14 43.72 61.22
C ILE A 1171 10.56 43.44 60.65
N GLN A 1172 11.53 44.26 61.07
CA GLN A 1172 13.00 44.13 60.95
C GLN A 1172 13.55 43.29 62.14
N PRO A 1173 14.86 42.96 62.34
CA PRO A 1173 16.11 43.49 61.74
C PRO A 1173 17.18 42.36 61.45
N GLN A 1174 18.48 42.52 61.11
CA GLN A 1174 19.54 43.45 61.55
C GLN A 1174 20.83 43.32 60.66
N ASP A 1175 21.48 44.48 60.45
CA ASP A 1175 22.93 44.81 60.47
C ASP A 1175 23.91 44.84 59.25
N VAL A 1176 24.19 46.10 58.78
CA VAL A 1176 25.50 46.85 58.73
C VAL A 1176 26.50 46.59 57.55
N PRO A 1177 27.28 47.59 56.99
CA PRO A 1177 27.06 49.01 56.62
C PRO A 1177 27.69 49.52 55.27
N GLU A 1178 27.27 50.73 54.85
CA GLU A 1178 27.85 51.90 54.08
C GLU A 1178 29.26 51.86 53.38
N THR A 1179 29.60 52.55 52.26
CA THR A 1179 29.54 54.01 51.87
C THR A 1179 29.94 54.21 50.36
N VAL A 1180 29.26 55.02 49.49
CA VAL A 1180 29.42 56.45 49.04
C VAL A 1180 30.74 56.79 48.26
N SER A 1181 30.77 57.34 47.03
CA SER A 1181 30.43 58.73 46.64
C SER A 1181 30.45 59.02 45.11
N ARG A 1182 29.70 60.07 44.70
CA ARG A 1182 29.61 60.75 43.37
C ARG A 1182 30.49 62.02 43.34
N LYS A 1183 30.81 62.56 42.15
CA LYS A 1183 30.71 64.02 41.83
C LYS A 1183 30.84 64.39 40.32
N ASP A 1184 29.90 65.25 39.90
CA ASP A 1184 29.93 66.47 39.03
C ASP A 1184 30.17 66.49 37.49
N LEU A 1185 29.35 67.35 36.83
CA LEU A 1185 29.09 67.74 35.41
C LEU A 1185 30.15 68.72 34.79
N PRO A 1186 30.01 69.37 33.59
CA PRO A 1186 29.31 69.13 32.28
C PRO A 1186 30.18 69.41 31.00
N GLY A 1187 29.68 69.13 29.77
CA GLY A 1187 30.28 69.66 28.51
C GLY A 1187 29.71 69.08 27.18
N LEU A 1188 29.52 69.95 26.18
CA LEU A 1188 28.71 69.82 24.94
C LEU A 1188 29.54 69.35 23.69
N PRO A 1189 28.99 69.16 22.47
CA PRO A 1189 28.91 67.92 21.65
C PRO A 1189 29.83 67.96 20.38
N PRO A 1190 29.60 67.20 19.27
CA PRO A 1190 29.09 65.85 19.02
C PRO A 1190 30.16 64.96 18.30
N THR A 1191 29.74 63.75 17.88
CA THR A 1191 30.36 62.83 16.88
C THR A 1191 31.15 61.63 17.42
N MET A 1192 30.56 60.45 17.23
CA MET A 1192 31.05 59.29 16.47
C MET A 1192 30.65 57.96 17.12
N ARG A 1193 30.25 57.05 16.24
CA ARG A 1193 29.78 55.68 16.47
C ARG A 1193 30.71 54.91 17.42
N LEU A 1194 30.13 54.13 18.33
CA LEU A 1194 30.86 53.09 19.08
C LEU A 1194 30.17 51.73 18.92
N ASN A 1195 31.01 50.70 18.94
CA ASN A 1195 30.90 49.42 18.25
C ASN A 1195 30.03 48.40 18.99
N GLU A 1196 29.08 47.78 18.28
CA GLU A 1196 28.37 46.55 18.70
C GLU A 1196 29.33 45.35 18.93
N GLN A 1197 30.59 45.46 18.50
CA GLN A 1197 31.63 44.44 18.72
C GLN A 1197 32.14 44.36 20.17
N GLU A 1198 32.07 45.45 20.94
CA GLU A 1198 32.53 45.43 22.35
C GLU A 1198 31.47 44.87 23.30
N GLU A 1199 30.18 45.08 23.01
CA GLU A 1199 29.09 44.45 23.77
C GLU A 1199 29.00 42.95 23.49
N THR A 1200 29.19 42.53 22.23
CA THR A 1200 29.24 41.11 21.88
C THR A 1200 30.45 40.40 22.50
N GLY A 1201 31.60 41.08 22.59
CA GLY A 1201 32.78 40.57 23.31
C GLY A 1201 32.52 40.30 24.79
N ARG A 1202 31.87 41.23 25.50
CA ARG A 1202 31.52 41.07 26.92
C ARG A 1202 30.49 39.97 27.17
N ILE A 1203 29.56 39.77 26.24
CA ILE A 1203 28.57 38.68 26.31
C ILE A 1203 29.25 37.31 26.11
N ILE A 1204 30.20 37.21 25.18
CA ILE A 1204 30.97 35.98 24.94
C ILE A 1204 31.85 35.64 26.16
N GLU A 1205 32.42 36.66 26.81
CA GLU A 1205 33.26 36.48 28.00
C GLU A 1205 32.43 36.02 29.22
N MET A 1206 31.25 36.59 29.43
CA MET A 1206 30.30 36.10 30.44
C MET A 1206 29.82 34.67 30.15
N GLN A 1207 29.58 34.32 28.88
CA GLN A 1207 29.19 32.95 28.51
C GLN A 1207 30.32 31.95 28.72
N ARG A 1208 31.59 32.33 28.49
CA ARG A 1208 32.75 31.48 28.77
C ARG A 1208 32.92 31.20 30.26
N LEU A 1209 32.75 32.21 31.11
CA LEU A 1209 32.81 32.07 32.57
C LEU A 1209 31.69 31.17 33.10
N GLU A 1210 30.48 31.28 32.56
CA GLU A 1210 29.35 30.43 32.97
C GLU A 1210 29.53 28.97 32.49
N ILE A 1211 30.06 28.75 31.29
CA ILE A 1211 30.40 27.41 30.81
C ILE A 1211 31.50 26.76 31.66
N GLN A 1212 32.48 27.55 32.10
CA GLN A 1212 33.55 27.06 32.99
C GLN A 1212 33.00 26.69 34.37
N ARG A 1213 32.14 27.54 34.94
CA ARG A 1213 31.45 27.25 36.21
C ARG A 1213 30.57 25.99 36.14
N LEU A 1214 29.87 25.78 35.03
CA LEU A 1214 29.04 24.58 34.82
C LEU A 1214 29.90 23.32 34.61
N ARG A 1215 31.07 23.44 33.98
CA ARG A 1215 32.05 22.33 33.89
C ARG A 1215 32.60 21.95 35.25
N ASP A 1216 32.93 22.93 36.08
CA ASP A 1216 33.41 22.68 37.44
C ASP A 1216 32.32 22.00 38.30
N GLN A 1217 31.05 22.39 38.16
CA GLN A 1217 29.92 21.72 38.83
C GLN A 1217 29.66 20.29 38.33
N ILE A 1218 29.84 20.03 37.03
CA ILE A 1218 29.74 18.67 36.48
C ILE A 1218 30.88 17.80 37.01
N GLN A 1219 32.09 18.35 37.12
CA GLN A 1219 33.25 17.65 37.65
C GLN A 1219 33.16 17.36 39.16
N GLU A 1220 32.47 18.22 39.93
CA GLU A 1220 32.13 17.95 41.33
C GLU A 1220 31.04 16.88 41.48
N GLN A 1221 30.08 16.80 40.54
CA GLN A 1221 29.03 15.76 40.55
C GLN A 1221 29.55 14.38 40.11
N GLU A 1222 30.62 14.33 39.31
CA GLU A 1222 31.28 13.07 38.91
C GLU A 1222 32.08 12.39 40.04
N GLN A 1223 32.32 13.05 41.18
CA GLN A 1223 33.02 12.46 42.34
C GLN A 1223 32.10 11.75 43.36
N VAL A 1224 30.79 11.65 43.10
CA VAL A 1224 29.88 10.87 43.95
C VAL A 1224 29.82 9.42 43.45
N PRO A 1225 30.25 8.41 44.23
CA PRO A 1225 30.43 7.05 43.74
C PRO A 1225 29.09 6.30 43.66
N GLY A 1226 28.60 6.09 42.46
CA GLY A 1226 27.50 5.17 42.16
C GLY A 1226 26.92 5.45 40.78
N PHE A 1227 27.12 4.52 39.84
CA PHE A 1227 26.78 4.50 38.40
C PHE A 1227 27.94 4.84 37.44
N HIS A 1228 28.44 3.80 36.76
CA HIS A 1228 29.31 3.90 35.58
C HIS A 1228 28.48 3.83 34.30
N PRO A 1229 28.67 4.78 33.35
CA PRO A 1229 28.41 4.55 31.95
C PRO A 1229 29.70 4.46 31.11
N PHE A 1230 29.60 3.55 30.13
CA PHE A 1230 30.34 3.38 28.88
C PHE A 1230 31.35 4.46 28.46
N THR A 1231 32.61 4.02 28.31
CA THR A 1231 33.68 4.70 27.59
C THR A 1231 33.62 4.37 26.09
N GLY A 1232 33.57 5.42 25.26
CA GLY A 1232 33.76 5.35 23.81
C GLY A 1232 35.24 5.38 23.42
N MET A 1233 35.63 4.52 22.48
CA MET A 1233 36.96 4.52 21.87
C MET A 1233 37.13 5.66 20.87
N ARG A 1234 38.26 6.34 21.00
CA ARG A 1234 38.81 7.33 20.05
C ARG A 1234 39.29 6.68 18.76
N LEU A 1235 39.10 7.41 17.65
CA LEU A 1235 39.79 7.25 16.37
C LEU A 1235 41.31 7.40 16.53
N PRO A 1236 42.15 6.63 15.79
CA PRO A 1236 43.58 6.87 15.70
C PRO A 1236 43.91 7.90 14.61
N SER A 1237 44.72 8.90 14.98
CA SER A 1237 45.44 9.78 14.06
C SER A 1237 46.73 9.13 13.59
N LEU A 1238 46.92 9.06 12.28
CA LEU A 1238 48.19 8.82 11.60
C LEU A 1238 49.22 9.90 11.97
N LEU A 1239 50.42 9.48 12.38
CA LEU A 1239 51.70 9.89 11.80
C LEU A 1239 52.88 9.38 12.67
N GLY A 1240 53.80 8.69 12.02
CA GLY A 1240 55.08 8.26 12.56
C GLY A 1240 55.96 7.70 11.44
N ALA A 1241 56.72 8.57 10.78
CA ALA A 1241 57.99 8.26 10.16
C ALA A 1241 58.93 9.43 10.45
N GLU A 1242 60.04 9.11 11.11
CA GLU A 1242 61.12 9.97 11.54
C GLU A 1242 61.90 10.55 10.33
N ALA A 1243 62.38 11.79 10.46
CA ALA A 1243 63.81 12.10 10.34
C ALA A 1243 64.09 13.58 10.70
N ASP A 1244 65.01 13.70 11.65
CA ASP A 1244 66.11 14.66 11.72
C ASP A 1244 66.02 16.05 12.39
N LEU A 1245 66.78 16.08 13.51
CA LEU A 1245 67.85 17.03 13.86
C LEU A 1245 67.52 18.21 14.81
N LYS A 1246 67.89 17.93 16.07
CA LYS A 1246 68.89 18.66 16.89
C LYS A 1246 68.47 19.88 17.75
N LEU A 1247 68.64 19.61 19.06
CA LEU A 1247 69.46 20.33 20.05
C LEU A 1247 68.84 21.48 20.87
N GLN A 1248 68.65 21.15 22.17
CA GLN A 1248 69.20 21.82 23.37
C GLN A 1248 68.84 23.31 23.58
N THR A 1249 68.26 23.73 24.71
CA THR A 1249 68.77 23.55 26.09
C THR A 1249 67.75 24.01 27.14
N LYS A 1250 67.85 23.39 28.32
CA LYS A 1250 67.26 23.67 29.66
C LYS A 1250 65.88 23.14 29.98
#